data_AF-A0A6J6AL72-F1
#
_entry.id   AF-A0A6J6AL72-F1
#
_cell.length_a   1.000
_cell.length_b   1.000
_cell.length_c   1.000
_cell.angle_alpha   90.00
_cell.angle_beta   90.00
_cell.angle_gamma   90.00
#
_symmetry.space_group_name_H-M   'P 1'
#
loop_
_entity.id
_entity.type
_entity.pdbx_description
1 polymer ?
#
loop_
_entity_poly.entity_id
_entity_poly.type
_entity_poly.pdbx_seq_one_letter_code
_entity_poly.pdbx_strand_id
1 'polypeptide(L)'
;MSGITLNAYTWRDGLDQLLLGSTMADFGPRVGTGGVVPYPEIEGDDVVTAGSLADLIDTLDRTMSVLRAPSTVADWCAELRHAAYRLMAVTDKQAWLWRPVERLIAEIEEEYALIAKRDGAGPEPLVDPLQLATVVRGRLETGGGQARFGTGAVTVSSLTAQRGVPHKIVCLLGLDGDLVNSGLTVAEDLVGSIPCIGDRDARSELRAQMLDAVLSAGEYLWLFGTGRDLRTNAELAPPVVVAELLDLIDDTVLGIGDKSASELLTLHHPRQAWSEAVFVATQKDQPAWIGPWSFDEGALRAAMIRRNAMLHFDALSGQQELAEPVPGPVGNDIGAPGVPVPLQMITKALTNPARVFLQDRLRFSSPTDSDSVTDVIPLSLTGLARWKLADELIEARFDRMAEWTPTVKDAWVHAEQKRGAVPPLAFGGNELNELNARMDVVQQLLSAELEGGAATPESIAIDLSVPRDLAGVTRIEGVIEGIYGDVLVLVTASKLKPRDRLTAWVQLAALSAHDPSRQWRALLIGDDGKGGVASARVELSDSSMAPKVLTTAVDLFERSMCDAIPFFPATSEKLVPVNEHSLKNARSTWEGDRGEATDKWVRKLFGADFASLTELPVRESEKASGWASGSRVERWAQRIWGTYSETVTDAARVSADDVEAQESDGGDE
;
A
#
# COMPACT_ATOMS: atom_id res chain seq x y z
N MET A 1 -8.32 31.68 22.52
CA MET A 1 -8.86 31.27 21.20
C MET A 1 -9.77 30.10 21.47
N SER A 2 -11.09 30.26 21.32
CA SER A 2 -12.02 29.13 21.35
C SER A 2 -11.70 28.26 20.13
N GLY A 3 -10.96 27.17 20.36
CA GLY A 3 -10.60 26.23 19.30
C GLY A 3 -11.85 25.65 18.66
N ILE A 4 -11.79 25.42 17.35
CA ILE A 4 -12.83 24.68 16.62
C ILE A 4 -12.88 23.28 17.24
N THR A 5 -14.02 22.91 17.84
CA THR A 5 -14.23 21.54 18.33
C THR A 5 -14.58 20.66 17.13
N LEU A 6 -13.65 19.80 16.73
CA LEU A 6 -13.92 18.74 15.77
C LEU A 6 -14.69 17.65 16.51
N ASN A 7 -15.87 17.29 16.00
CA ASN A 7 -16.73 16.22 16.54
C ASN A 7 -16.64 14.93 15.70
N ALA A 8 -15.55 14.79 14.95
CA ALA A 8 -15.14 13.66 14.13
C ALA A 8 -13.61 13.73 13.98
N TYR A 9 -12.97 12.61 13.59
CA TYR A 9 -11.51 12.49 13.42
C TYR A 9 -10.68 12.57 14.71
N THR A 10 -11.28 12.32 15.88
CA THR A 10 -10.54 12.16 17.15
C THR A 10 -10.49 10.70 17.59
N TRP A 11 -9.51 10.34 18.42
CA TRP A 11 -9.45 9.01 19.07
C TRP A 11 -10.74 8.69 19.83
N ARG A 12 -11.31 9.69 20.51
CA ARG A 12 -12.53 9.52 21.27
C ARG A 12 -13.71 9.22 20.38
N ASP A 13 -13.89 9.97 19.29
CA ASP A 13 -14.97 9.72 18.34
C ASP A 13 -14.82 8.33 17.71
N GLY A 14 -13.61 7.95 17.28
CA GLY A 14 -13.35 6.62 16.73
C GLY A 14 -13.69 5.50 17.73
N LEU A 15 -13.24 5.62 18.97
CA LEU A 15 -13.55 4.66 20.03
C LEU A 15 -15.05 4.60 20.35
N ASP A 16 -15.74 5.74 20.40
CA ASP A 16 -17.19 5.77 20.63
C ASP A 16 -17.93 5.04 19.51
N GLN A 17 -17.51 5.22 18.24
CA GLN A 17 -18.07 4.49 17.09
C GLN A 17 -17.81 2.98 17.19
N LEU A 18 -16.59 2.57 17.53
CA LEU A 18 -16.23 1.15 17.68
C LEU A 18 -16.99 0.48 18.83
N LEU A 19 -17.03 1.12 20.01
CA LEU A 19 -17.71 0.57 21.18
C LEU A 19 -19.22 0.53 20.96
N LEU A 20 -19.83 1.55 20.35
CA LEU A 20 -21.26 1.51 20.02
C LEU A 20 -21.57 0.40 19.01
N GLY A 21 -20.70 0.23 17.99
CA GLY A 21 -20.78 -0.84 16.99
C GLY A 21 -20.82 -2.23 17.60
N SER A 22 -20.08 -2.47 18.69
CA SER A 22 -20.10 -3.77 19.39
C SER A 22 -21.42 -4.10 20.10
N THR A 23 -22.31 -3.12 20.28
CA THR A 23 -23.56 -3.28 21.04
C THR A 23 -24.83 -3.24 20.19
N MET A 24 -24.70 -2.85 18.92
CA MET A 24 -25.83 -2.63 18.02
C MET A 24 -25.65 -3.42 16.73
N ALA A 25 -26.75 -3.93 16.17
CA ALA A 25 -26.73 -4.47 14.82
C ALA A 25 -26.53 -3.35 13.80
N ASP A 26 -25.88 -3.68 12.68
CA ASP A 26 -25.71 -2.75 11.57
C ASP A 26 -27.07 -2.46 10.89
N PHE A 27 -27.40 -1.17 10.79
CA PHE A 27 -28.59 -0.67 10.08
C PHE A 27 -28.22 0.40 9.05
N GLY A 28 -26.97 0.39 8.57
CA GLY A 28 -26.37 1.40 7.72
C GLY A 28 -25.99 2.67 8.48
N PRO A 29 -25.62 3.77 7.76
CA PRO A 29 -25.19 5.02 8.36
C PRO A 29 -26.38 5.73 9.04
N ARG A 30 -26.65 5.33 10.29
CA ARG A 30 -27.66 5.92 11.15
C ARG A 30 -27.01 6.43 12.42
N VAL A 31 -27.43 7.61 12.82
CA VAL A 31 -27.00 8.18 14.11
C VAL A 31 -27.67 7.40 15.23
N GLY A 32 -26.87 6.69 16.02
CA GLY A 32 -27.28 5.96 17.21
C GLY A 32 -27.39 6.86 18.44
N THR A 33 -27.52 6.24 19.60
CA THR A 33 -27.59 6.95 20.89
C THR A 33 -26.36 7.82 21.12
N GLY A 34 -26.57 9.02 21.66
CA GLY A 34 -25.47 9.96 21.95
C GLY A 34 -24.93 10.73 20.73
N GLY A 35 -25.53 10.57 19.54
CA GLY A 35 -25.08 11.28 18.35
C GLY A 35 -23.86 10.64 17.67
N VAL A 36 -23.65 9.34 17.90
CA VAL A 36 -22.54 8.53 17.40
C VAL A 36 -23.06 7.57 16.33
N VAL A 37 -22.30 7.39 15.25
CA VAL A 37 -22.61 6.40 14.21
C VAL A 37 -21.86 5.10 14.55
N PRO A 38 -22.53 3.96 14.77
CA PRO A 38 -21.85 2.72 15.07
C PRO A 38 -20.95 2.32 13.90
N TYR A 39 -19.73 1.91 14.20
CA TYR A 39 -18.85 1.28 13.21
C TYR A 39 -19.34 -0.16 12.96
N PRO A 40 -19.55 -0.58 11.71
CA PRO A 40 -20.06 -1.92 11.42
C PRO A 40 -18.97 -2.98 11.70
N GLU A 41 -19.37 -4.26 11.81
CA GLU A 41 -18.47 -5.41 11.79
C GLU A 41 -17.50 -5.59 12.99
N ILE A 42 -17.87 -5.15 14.20
CA ILE A 42 -17.07 -5.44 15.40
C ILE A 42 -17.71 -6.59 16.19
N GLU A 43 -17.15 -7.78 16.05
CA GLU A 43 -17.63 -8.99 16.71
C GLU A 43 -16.49 -9.77 17.38
N GLY A 44 -16.83 -10.56 18.40
CA GLY A 44 -15.89 -11.50 19.02
C GLY A 44 -14.63 -10.83 19.59
N ASP A 45 -13.46 -11.27 19.13
CA ASP A 45 -12.14 -10.82 19.61
C ASP A 45 -11.85 -9.35 19.28
N ASP A 46 -12.50 -8.78 18.27
CA ASP A 46 -12.35 -7.37 17.91
C ASP A 46 -12.91 -6.45 19.00
N VAL A 47 -13.95 -6.89 19.72
CA VAL A 47 -14.51 -6.17 20.88
C VAL A 47 -13.48 -6.08 22.01
N VAL A 48 -12.76 -7.18 22.27
CA VAL A 48 -11.70 -7.22 23.29
C VAL A 48 -10.54 -6.30 22.91
N THR A 49 -10.20 -6.26 21.63
CA THR A 49 -9.16 -5.39 21.09
C THR A 49 -9.56 -3.92 21.17
N ALA A 50 -10.78 -3.57 20.78
CA ALA A 50 -11.33 -2.22 20.90
C ALA A 50 -11.39 -1.75 22.36
N GLY A 51 -11.79 -2.63 23.29
CA GLY A 51 -11.76 -2.36 24.73
C GLY A 51 -10.34 -2.11 25.25
N SER A 52 -9.38 -2.94 24.84
CA SER A 52 -7.96 -2.77 25.23
C SER A 52 -7.38 -1.45 24.70
N LEU A 53 -7.76 -1.05 23.49
CA LEU A 53 -7.40 0.23 22.91
C LEU A 53 -8.06 1.40 23.66
N ALA A 54 -9.33 1.27 24.04
CA ALA A 54 -10.02 2.28 24.85
C ALA A 54 -9.32 2.49 26.20
N ASP A 55 -8.96 1.40 26.89
CA ASP A 55 -8.21 1.43 28.15
C ASP A 55 -6.83 2.10 27.98
N LEU A 56 -6.13 1.81 26.87
CA LEU A 56 -4.85 2.44 26.55
C LEU A 56 -5.01 3.95 26.35
N ILE A 57 -5.97 4.38 25.53
CA ILE A 57 -6.21 5.81 25.25
C ILE A 57 -6.62 6.56 26.51
N ASP A 58 -7.49 5.98 27.35
CA ASP A 58 -7.86 6.57 28.64
C ASP A 58 -6.66 6.63 29.61
N THR A 59 -5.83 5.59 29.65
CA THR A 59 -4.59 5.58 30.46
C THR A 59 -3.60 6.65 30.00
N LEU A 60 -3.46 6.85 28.68
CA LEU A 60 -2.62 7.90 28.10
C LEU A 60 -3.17 9.29 28.41
N ASP A 61 -4.47 9.53 28.21
CA ASP A 61 -5.10 10.83 28.47
C ASP A 61 -4.96 11.23 29.96
N ARG A 62 -5.26 10.30 30.87
CA ARG A 62 -5.06 10.51 32.31
C ARG A 62 -3.60 10.81 32.65
N THR A 63 -2.67 10.01 32.12
CA THR A 63 -1.24 10.20 32.39
C THR A 63 -0.76 11.54 31.84
N MET A 64 -1.13 11.90 30.61
CA MET A 64 -0.78 13.17 29.98
C MET A 64 -1.39 14.37 30.70
N SER A 65 -2.61 14.24 31.25
CA SER A 65 -3.26 15.32 31.99
C SER A 65 -2.46 15.74 33.23
N VAL A 66 -1.86 14.75 33.93
CA VAL A 66 -0.98 14.97 35.07
C VAL A 66 0.38 15.51 34.60
N LEU A 67 0.99 14.87 33.59
CA LEU A 67 2.30 15.27 33.05
C LEU A 67 2.30 16.58 32.25
N ARG A 68 1.19 17.32 32.20
CA ARG A 68 1.12 18.67 31.58
C ARG A 68 1.17 19.81 32.60
N ALA A 69 0.93 19.52 33.87
CA ALA A 69 0.91 20.52 34.93
C ALA A 69 2.33 20.75 35.49
N PRO A 70 2.80 22.01 35.63
CA PRO A 70 4.01 22.29 36.39
C PRO A 70 3.92 21.69 37.80
N SER A 71 4.91 20.88 38.17
CA SER A 71 4.92 20.10 39.42
C SER A 71 6.30 20.12 40.07
N THR A 72 6.39 19.67 41.32
CA THR A 72 7.66 19.55 42.05
C THR A 72 8.51 18.40 41.50
N VAL A 73 9.84 18.39 41.77
CA VAL A 73 10.72 17.30 41.31
C VAL A 73 10.30 15.98 41.96
N ALA A 74 9.94 16.01 43.25
CA ALA A 74 9.43 14.84 43.96
C ALA A 74 8.16 14.26 43.31
N ASP A 75 7.16 15.11 43.01
CA ASP A 75 5.92 14.68 42.37
C ASP A 75 6.17 14.14 40.96
N TRP A 76 7.06 14.78 40.20
CA TRP A 76 7.46 14.32 38.87
C TRP A 76 8.13 12.95 38.90
N CYS A 77 9.08 12.71 39.81
CA CYS A 77 9.75 11.43 39.94
C CYS A 77 8.76 10.32 40.34
N ALA A 78 7.81 10.62 41.23
CA ALA A 78 6.72 9.70 41.56
C ALA A 78 5.84 9.40 40.34
N GLU A 79 5.40 10.43 39.60
CA GLU A 79 4.53 10.26 38.43
C GLU A 79 5.24 9.59 37.26
N LEU A 80 6.53 9.82 37.03
CA LEU A 80 7.32 9.10 36.02
C LEU A 80 7.37 7.60 36.34
N ARG A 81 7.57 7.25 37.62
CA ARG A 81 7.55 5.86 38.07
C ARG A 81 6.18 5.23 37.83
N HIS A 82 5.10 5.91 38.25
CA HIS A 82 3.74 5.43 38.04
C HIS A 82 3.37 5.31 36.56
N ALA A 83 3.73 6.30 35.73
CA ALA A 83 3.50 6.28 34.30
C ALA A 83 4.24 5.12 33.63
N ALA A 84 5.49 4.87 34.01
CA ALA A 84 6.23 3.73 33.51
C ALA A 84 5.53 2.41 33.87
N TYR A 85 5.10 2.21 35.11
CA TYR A 85 4.37 1.00 35.51
C TYR A 85 3.03 0.81 34.78
N ARG A 86 2.31 1.91 34.48
CA ARG A 86 1.02 1.86 33.76
C ARG A 86 1.19 1.57 32.27
N LEU A 87 2.25 2.09 31.65
CA LEU A 87 2.41 2.10 30.19
C LEU A 87 3.40 1.05 29.67
N MET A 88 4.26 0.50 30.53
CA MET A 88 5.29 -0.48 30.14
C MET A 88 5.00 -1.85 30.71
N ALA A 89 4.95 -2.85 29.83
CA ALA A 89 4.93 -4.26 30.20
C ALA A 89 6.31 -4.87 29.87
N VAL A 90 6.93 -5.54 30.85
CA VAL A 90 8.17 -6.30 30.65
C VAL A 90 7.94 -7.76 31.02
N THR A 91 8.59 -8.68 30.31
CA THR A 91 8.64 -10.09 30.71
C THR A 91 9.59 -10.31 31.88
N ASP A 92 9.49 -11.45 32.57
CA ASP A 92 10.45 -11.82 33.64
C ASP A 92 11.91 -11.78 33.17
N LYS A 93 12.16 -12.17 31.92
CA LYS A 93 13.49 -12.12 31.28
C LYS A 93 13.99 -10.69 31.04
N GLN A 94 13.08 -9.73 31.00
CA GLN A 94 13.33 -8.31 30.77
C GLN A 94 13.23 -7.49 32.06
N ALA A 95 12.96 -8.10 33.21
CA ALA A 95 12.85 -7.39 34.49
C ALA A 95 14.08 -6.54 34.83
N TRP A 96 15.25 -6.87 34.27
CA TRP A 96 16.48 -6.07 34.41
C TRP A 96 16.39 -4.67 33.76
N LEU A 97 15.47 -4.45 32.80
CA LEU A 97 15.22 -3.15 32.15
C LEU A 97 14.62 -2.11 33.10
N TRP A 98 14.01 -2.52 34.21
CA TRP A 98 13.55 -1.59 35.24
C TRP A 98 14.69 -0.92 36.00
N ARG A 99 15.85 -1.58 36.11
CA ARG A 99 16.97 -1.06 36.92
C ARG A 99 17.51 0.28 36.38
N PRO A 100 17.77 0.44 35.08
CA PRO A 100 18.15 1.75 34.53
C PRO A 100 17.10 2.84 34.77
N VAL A 101 15.80 2.52 34.67
CA VAL A 101 14.72 3.49 34.88
C VAL A 101 14.68 3.96 36.33
N GLU A 102 14.66 3.03 37.29
CA GLU A 102 14.65 3.37 38.71
C GLU A 102 15.94 4.08 39.14
N ARG A 103 17.08 3.70 38.57
CA ARG A 103 18.36 4.37 38.81
C ARG A 103 18.34 5.81 38.31
N LEU A 104 17.83 6.05 37.09
CA LEU A 104 17.70 7.38 36.54
C LEU A 104 16.84 8.28 37.43
N ILE A 105 15.68 7.77 37.88
CA ILE A 105 14.78 8.51 38.76
C ILE A 105 15.46 8.81 40.11
N ALA A 106 16.12 7.82 40.71
CA ALA A 106 16.86 7.99 41.96
C ALA A 106 18.00 9.01 41.84
N GLU A 107 18.76 8.99 40.74
CA GLU A 107 19.82 9.97 40.48
C GLU A 107 19.29 11.40 40.35
N ILE A 108 18.07 11.59 39.83
CA ILE A 108 17.41 12.91 39.78
C ILE A 108 16.99 13.35 41.20
N GLU A 109 16.36 12.45 41.97
CA GLU A 109 15.93 12.70 43.35
C GLU A 109 17.14 13.04 44.26
N GLU A 110 18.23 12.28 44.17
CA GLU A 110 19.45 12.48 44.96
C GLU A 110 20.13 13.81 44.64
N GLU A 111 20.27 14.16 43.36
CA GLU A 111 20.88 15.42 42.94
C GLU A 111 20.05 16.63 43.40
N TYR A 112 18.73 16.56 43.23
CA TYR A 112 17.83 17.59 43.74
C TYR A 112 17.94 17.73 45.25
N ALA A 113 17.98 16.61 45.99
CA ALA A 113 18.13 16.64 47.45
C ALA A 113 19.47 17.28 47.90
N LEU A 114 20.55 17.11 47.15
CA LEU A 114 21.83 17.78 47.43
C LEU A 114 21.75 19.30 47.20
N ILE A 115 21.10 19.73 46.13
CA ILE A 115 20.90 21.15 45.81
C ILE A 115 19.99 21.81 46.85
N ALA A 116 18.86 21.17 47.19
CA ALA A 116 17.92 21.66 48.20
C ALA A 116 18.59 21.81 49.58
N LYS A 117 19.48 20.88 49.96
CA LYS A 117 20.27 21.01 51.20
C LYS A 117 21.23 22.19 51.18
N ARG A 118 21.81 22.53 50.03
CA ARG A 118 22.75 23.66 49.88
C ARG A 118 22.03 25.01 49.93
N ASP A 119 20.89 25.12 49.24
CA ASP A 119 20.21 26.39 49.01
C ASP A 119 19.23 26.75 50.15
N GLY A 120 18.97 25.82 51.09
CA GLY A 120 18.17 26.03 52.30
C GLY A 120 16.70 25.60 52.16
N ALA A 121 15.95 25.60 53.27
CA ALA A 121 14.57 25.11 53.36
C ALA A 121 13.52 26.10 52.78
N GLY A 122 13.68 26.46 51.51
CA GLY A 122 12.64 27.13 50.72
C GLY A 122 11.59 26.14 50.21
N PRO A 123 10.44 26.62 49.72
CA PRO A 123 9.48 25.77 49.02
C PRO A 123 10.12 25.20 47.75
N GLU A 124 9.84 23.93 47.47
CA GLU A 124 10.31 23.25 46.26
C GLU A 124 9.77 23.97 45.01
N PRO A 125 10.63 24.33 44.04
CA PRO A 125 10.21 25.05 42.85
C PRO A 125 9.35 24.13 41.96
N LEU A 126 8.32 24.73 41.34
CA LEU A 126 7.57 24.06 40.29
C LEU A 126 8.42 24.04 39.01
N VAL A 127 8.59 22.84 38.45
CA VAL A 127 9.35 22.58 37.23
C VAL A 127 8.38 22.43 36.07
N ASP A 128 8.67 23.12 34.97
CA ASP A 128 7.93 22.98 33.72
C ASP A 128 8.16 21.59 33.10
N PRO A 129 7.12 20.91 32.59
CA PRO A 129 7.25 19.57 32.02
C PRO A 129 8.34 19.46 30.92
N LEU A 130 8.55 20.52 30.12
CA LEU A 130 9.55 20.51 29.05
C LEU A 130 10.98 20.50 29.60
N GLN A 131 11.22 21.15 30.74
CA GLN A 131 12.52 21.16 31.41
C GLN A 131 12.88 19.77 31.93
N LEU A 132 11.92 19.12 32.60
CA LEU A 132 12.09 17.74 33.05
C LEU A 132 12.36 16.80 31.86
N ALA A 133 11.56 16.92 30.79
CA ALA A 133 11.74 16.09 29.59
C ALA A 133 13.13 16.26 28.97
N THR A 134 13.68 17.49 29.01
CA THR A 134 15.04 17.79 28.53
C THR A 134 16.10 17.09 29.38
N VAL A 135 15.98 17.17 30.73
CA VAL A 135 16.91 16.49 31.65
C VAL A 135 16.85 14.98 31.50
N VAL A 136 15.65 14.41 31.48
CA VAL A 136 15.44 12.95 31.31
C VAL A 136 16.01 12.48 29.98
N ARG A 137 15.76 13.20 28.88
CA ARG A 137 16.31 12.87 27.56
C ARG A 137 17.83 12.88 27.56
N GLY A 138 18.46 13.95 28.06
CA GLY A 138 19.92 14.06 28.09
C GLY A 138 20.59 12.94 28.91
N ARG A 139 19.96 12.50 30.01
CA ARG A 139 20.48 11.37 30.81
C ARG A 139 20.30 10.02 30.11
N LEU A 140 19.20 9.82 29.39
CA LEU A 140 18.99 8.59 28.61
C LEU A 140 19.96 8.49 27.43
N GLU A 141 20.30 9.61 26.78
CA GLU A 141 21.27 9.65 25.67
C GLU A 141 22.71 9.39 26.12
N THR A 142 23.05 9.73 27.37
CA THR A 142 24.39 9.53 27.94
C THR A 142 24.59 8.16 28.59
N GLY A 143 23.52 7.36 28.73
CA GLY A 143 23.56 6.01 29.29
C GLY A 143 24.25 5.02 28.36
N GLY A 144 25.52 4.70 28.62
CA GLY A 144 26.25 3.65 27.89
C GLY A 144 25.68 2.25 28.15
N GLY A 145 25.59 1.43 27.09
CA GLY A 145 25.24 0.02 27.21
C GLY A 145 26.25 -0.76 28.06
N GLN A 146 25.81 -1.82 28.75
CA GLN A 146 26.72 -2.68 29.51
C GLN A 146 27.57 -3.54 28.58
N ALA A 147 28.79 -3.10 28.28
CA ALA A 147 29.75 -3.90 27.54
C ALA A 147 30.17 -5.14 28.36
N ARG A 148 30.12 -6.31 27.73
CA ARG A 148 30.56 -7.58 28.34
C ARG A 148 31.94 -7.93 27.80
N PHE A 149 32.97 -7.71 28.62
CA PHE A 149 34.36 -8.03 28.28
C PHE A 149 34.74 -9.44 28.73
N GLY A 150 35.77 -10.03 28.09
CA GLY A 150 36.37 -11.29 28.54
C GLY A 150 35.53 -12.55 28.31
N THR A 151 34.57 -12.51 27.38
CA THR A 151 33.68 -13.64 27.07
C THR A 151 34.28 -14.69 26.13
N GLY A 152 35.47 -14.42 25.58
CA GLY A 152 36.09 -15.21 24.51
C GLY A 152 35.51 -14.97 23.12
N ALA A 153 34.49 -14.10 23.00
CA ALA A 153 33.92 -13.67 21.73
C ALA A 153 34.57 -12.37 21.21
N VAL A 154 34.21 -11.98 19.99
CA VAL A 154 34.57 -10.66 19.43
C VAL A 154 34.00 -9.57 20.33
N THR A 155 34.85 -8.64 20.75
CA THR A 155 34.46 -7.49 21.58
C THR A 155 34.24 -6.29 20.68
N VAL A 156 33.03 -5.72 20.72
CA VAL A 156 32.68 -4.47 20.04
C VAL A 156 32.45 -3.41 21.11
N SER A 157 33.24 -2.34 21.08
CA SER A 157 33.16 -1.24 22.05
C SER A 157 33.63 0.08 21.43
N SER A 158 33.37 1.18 22.13
CA SER A 158 34.04 2.45 21.84
C SER A 158 35.55 2.34 22.11
N LEU A 159 36.33 3.22 21.47
CA LEU A 159 37.77 3.36 21.70
C LEU A 159 38.13 3.66 23.16
N THR A 160 37.21 4.30 23.89
CA THR A 160 37.38 4.65 25.31
C THR A 160 37.31 3.45 26.25
N ALA A 161 36.60 2.38 25.89
CA ALA A 161 36.26 1.32 26.83
C ALA A 161 37.37 0.27 27.03
N GLN A 162 38.31 0.15 26.10
CA GLN A 162 39.39 -0.87 26.10
C GLN A 162 40.79 -0.25 25.94
N ARG A 163 40.95 0.99 26.42
CA ARG A 163 42.18 1.76 26.28
C ARG A 163 43.40 1.02 26.86
N GLY A 164 44.42 0.78 26.04
CA GLY A 164 45.70 0.19 26.46
C GLY A 164 45.68 -1.31 26.76
N VAL A 165 44.61 -2.02 26.37
CA VAL A 165 44.51 -3.48 26.52
C VAL A 165 45.06 -4.14 25.25
N PRO A 166 46.15 -4.93 25.32
CA PRO A 166 46.75 -5.52 24.13
C PRO A 166 45.85 -6.64 23.56
N HIS A 167 45.60 -6.59 22.26
CA HIS A 167 44.86 -7.59 21.51
C HIS A 167 45.66 -8.01 20.28
N LYS A 168 45.56 -9.29 19.88
CA LYS A 168 46.21 -9.77 18.64
C LYS A 168 45.70 -9.00 17.42
N ILE A 169 44.41 -8.72 17.36
CA ILE A 169 43.75 -8.03 16.26
C ILE A 169 42.94 -6.87 16.83
N VAL A 170 43.17 -5.67 16.32
CA VAL A 170 42.37 -4.47 16.62
C VAL A 170 41.72 -4.01 15.32
N CYS A 171 40.40 -3.86 15.32
CA CYS A 171 39.63 -3.38 14.18
C CYS A 171 38.95 -2.06 14.52
N LEU A 172 39.24 -1.01 13.76
CA LEU A 172 38.60 0.29 13.88
C LEU A 172 37.59 0.47 12.75
N LEU A 173 36.32 0.60 13.12
CA LEU A 173 35.20 0.77 12.21
C LEU A 173 34.69 2.21 12.25
N GLY A 174 34.13 2.69 11.15
CA GLY A 174 33.52 4.03 11.09
C GLY A 174 34.55 5.15 11.10
N LEU A 175 35.71 4.93 10.47
CA LEU A 175 36.74 5.96 10.28
C LEU A 175 36.34 6.94 9.17
N ASP A 176 35.26 7.69 9.37
CA ASP A 176 34.70 8.64 8.41
C ASP A 176 34.69 10.09 8.96
N GLY A 177 34.12 11.00 8.18
CA GLY A 177 34.17 12.44 8.44
C GLY A 177 33.57 12.88 9.77
N ASP A 178 32.69 12.09 10.41
CA ASP A 178 32.07 12.47 11.68
C ASP A 178 33.06 12.46 12.85
N LEU A 179 34.14 11.68 12.76
CA LEU A 179 35.26 11.74 13.70
C LEU A 179 35.92 13.13 13.74
N VAL A 180 35.81 13.92 12.66
CA VAL A 180 36.40 15.27 12.54
C VAL A 180 35.62 16.30 13.37
N ASN A 181 34.33 16.06 13.66
CA ASN A 181 33.47 16.99 14.41
C ASN A 181 33.62 16.87 15.94
N SER A 182 34.45 15.96 16.41
CA SER A 182 34.79 15.77 17.83
C SER A 182 35.63 16.95 18.36
N GLY A 183 34.99 18.04 18.79
CA GLY A 183 35.69 19.15 19.45
C GLY A 183 35.34 20.56 19.00
N LEU A 184 34.09 20.82 18.57
CA LEU A 184 33.59 22.19 18.54
C LEU A 184 33.42 22.68 19.99
N THR A 185 34.33 23.57 20.42
CA THR A 185 34.22 24.28 21.70
C THR A 185 33.08 25.28 21.61
N VAL A 186 32.20 25.26 22.61
CA VAL A 186 31.15 26.29 22.76
C VAL A 186 31.85 27.64 22.96
N ALA A 187 31.32 28.72 22.39
CA ALA A 187 31.94 30.05 22.48
C ALA A 187 32.11 30.57 23.92
N GLU A 188 31.37 30.00 24.87
CA GLU A 188 31.39 30.32 26.29
C GLU A 188 32.36 29.44 27.11
N ASP A 189 33.08 28.51 26.45
CA ASP A 189 34.07 27.66 27.10
C ASP A 189 35.38 28.44 27.35
N LEU A 190 35.51 28.99 28.56
CA LEU A 190 36.70 29.69 29.00
C LEU A 190 37.95 28.79 29.05
N VAL A 191 37.78 27.47 29.24
CA VAL A 191 38.89 26.50 29.23
C VAL A 191 39.47 26.38 27.83
N GLY A 192 38.61 26.31 26.81
CA GLY A 192 39.04 26.36 25.41
C GLY A 192 39.75 27.66 25.03
N SER A 193 39.42 28.78 25.69
CA SER A 193 40.02 30.09 25.41
C SER A 193 41.41 30.30 26.04
N ILE A 194 41.68 29.69 27.20
CA ILE A 194 42.97 29.77 27.92
C ILE A 194 43.34 28.36 28.41
N PRO A 195 43.86 27.49 27.53
CA PRO A 195 44.15 26.11 27.88
C PRO A 195 45.33 26.00 28.86
N CYS A 196 45.15 25.16 29.87
CA CYS A 196 46.11 24.80 30.90
C CYS A 196 46.55 23.33 30.75
N ILE A 197 47.71 22.99 31.31
CA ILE A 197 48.19 21.60 31.34
C ILE A 197 47.22 20.76 32.18
N GLY A 198 46.67 19.70 31.57
CA GLY A 198 45.69 18.80 32.19
C GLY A 198 44.25 19.03 31.70
N ASP A 199 44.00 20.10 30.94
CA ASP A 199 42.69 20.32 30.33
C ASP A 199 42.40 19.26 29.27
N ARG A 200 41.12 18.88 29.19
CA ARG A 200 40.64 17.92 28.20
C ARG A 200 40.50 18.61 26.85
N ASP A 201 41.18 18.06 25.84
CA ASP A 201 41.01 18.45 24.45
C ASP A 201 40.52 17.24 23.65
N ALA A 202 39.29 17.31 23.13
CA ALA A 202 38.67 16.22 22.39
C ALA A 202 39.51 15.77 21.18
N ARG A 203 40.19 16.71 20.51
CA ARG A 203 41.04 16.39 19.34
C ARG A 203 42.29 15.63 19.76
N SER A 204 42.95 16.09 20.82
CA SER A 204 44.11 15.38 21.40
C SER A 204 43.72 14.03 22.00
N GLU A 205 42.55 13.94 22.63
CA GLU A 205 42.02 12.67 23.14
C GLU A 205 41.75 11.66 22.02
N LEU A 206 41.18 12.09 20.89
CA LEU A 206 40.97 11.21 19.74
C LEU A 206 42.30 10.72 19.16
N ARG A 207 43.30 11.60 19.02
CA ARG A 207 44.66 11.20 18.59
C ARG A 207 45.29 10.22 19.56
N ALA A 208 45.16 10.46 20.86
CA ALA A 208 45.67 9.55 21.88
C ALA A 208 44.96 8.19 21.82
N GLN A 209 43.65 8.15 21.60
CA GLN A 209 42.89 6.91 21.44
C GLN A 209 43.32 6.13 20.18
N MET A 210 43.58 6.82 19.06
CA MET A 210 44.12 6.19 17.86
C MET A 210 45.50 5.59 18.13
N LEU A 211 46.39 6.36 18.79
CA LEU A 211 47.71 5.87 19.18
C LEU A 211 47.61 4.65 20.10
N ASP A 212 46.71 4.68 21.08
CA ASP A 212 46.48 3.55 21.97
C ASP A 212 46.00 2.31 21.20
N ALA A 213 45.14 2.48 20.19
CA ALA A 213 44.70 1.39 19.33
C ALA A 213 45.86 0.80 18.52
N VAL A 214 46.73 1.64 17.96
CA VAL A 214 47.95 1.22 17.24
C VAL A 214 48.88 0.45 18.17
N LEU A 215 49.14 0.96 19.37
CA LEU A 215 50.04 0.33 20.35
C LEU A 215 49.45 -0.95 20.97
N SER A 216 48.13 -1.08 20.98
CA SER A 216 47.43 -2.26 21.51
C SER A 216 47.34 -3.40 20.48
N ALA A 217 47.55 -3.13 19.19
CA ALA A 217 47.51 -4.14 18.14
C ALA A 217 48.80 -4.97 18.11
N GLY A 218 48.70 -6.24 18.49
CA GLY A 218 49.85 -7.15 18.57
C GLY A 218 50.25 -7.80 17.25
N GLU A 219 49.28 -8.17 16.41
CA GLU A 219 49.52 -8.82 15.12
C GLU A 219 48.95 -8.00 13.96
N TYR A 220 47.70 -7.55 14.05
CA TYR A 220 47.03 -6.81 12.98
C TYR A 220 46.24 -5.60 13.49
N LEU A 221 46.36 -4.49 12.77
CA LEU A 221 45.49 -3.31 12.88
C LEU A 221 44.69 -3.17 11.59
N TRP A 222 43.37 -3.17 11.70
CA TRP A 222 42.45 -3.02 10.58
C TRP A 222 41.71 -1.69 10.69
N LEU A 223 41.74 -0.90 9.62
CA LEU A 223 41.11 0.42 9.56
C LEU A 223 40.04 0.41 8.47
N PHE A 224 38.79 0.65 8.86
CA PHE A 224 37.65 0.66 7.95
C PHE A 224 36.96 2.02 7.96
N GLY A 225 36.89 2.65 6.79
CA GLY A 225 36.27 3.96 6.58
C GLY A 225 35.57 4.06 5.23
N THR A 226 34.72 5.07 5.09
CA THR A 226 33.97 5.33 3.85
C THR A 226 34.83 6.17 2.91
N GLY A 227 35.34 5.57 1.83
CA GLY A 227 36.17 6.27 0.85
C GLY A 227 35.41 7.02 -0.25
N ARG A 228 34.08 6.85 -0.36
CA ARG A 228 33.24 7.51 -1.36
C ARG A 228 31.85 7.84 -0.84
N ASP A 229 31.32 8.99 -1.25
CA ASP A 229 29.96 9.40 -0.92
C ASP A 229 28.93 8.49 -1.62
N LEU A 230 27.97 7.95 -0.84
CA LEU A 230 27.00 6.96 -1.33
C LEU A 230 26.05 7.48 -2.41
N ARG A 231 25.85 8.80 -2.50
CA ARG A 231 24.88 9.43 -3.41
C ARG A 231 25.55 9.98 -4.66
N THR A 232 26.71 10.62 -4.49
CA THR A 232 27.44 11.35 -5.54
C THR A 232 28.63 10.57 -6.09
N ASN A 233 29.05 9.50 -5.40
CA ASN A 233 30.22 8.69 -5.73
C ASN A 233 31.55 9.47 -5.74
N ALA A 234 31.55 10.70 -5.19
CA ALA A 234 32.73 11.52 -5.01
C ALA A 234 33.68 10.85 -4.01
N GLU A 235 34.98 10.98 -4.25
CA GLU A 235 36.01 10.48 -3.35
C GLU A 235 36.05 11.29 -2.06
N LEU A 236 36.12 10.60 -0.93
CA LEU A 236 36.19 11.19 0.40
C LEU A 236 37.60 11.01 0.93
N ALA A 237 38.20 12.11 1.37
CA ALA A 237 39.47 12.06 2.05
C ALA A 237 39.32 11.36 3.41
N PRO A 238 40.32 10.56 3.84
CA PRO A 238 40.30 9.95 5.16
C PRO A 238 40.34 11.04 6.25
N PRO A 239 39.84 10.75 7.47
CA PRO A 239 39.98 11.65 8.61
C PRO A 239 41.46 11.99 8.86
N VAL A 240 41.73 13.21 9.34
CA VAL A 240 43.11 13.73 9.53
C VAL A 240 43.99 12.77 10.33
N VAL A 241 43.46 12.16 11.40
CA VAL A 241 44.24 11.21 12.23
C VAL A 241 44.64 9.93 11.47
N VAL A 242 43.84 9.51 10.49
CA VAL A 242 44.15 8.38 9.62
C VAL A 242 45.16 8.81 8.56
N ALA A 243 44.99 10.00 7.97
CA ALA A 243 45.94 10.57 7.02
C ALA A 243 47.35 10.71 7.63
N GLU A 244 47.46 11.26 8.86
CA GLU A 244 48.71 11.38 9.62
C GLU A 244 49.41 10.00 9.81
N LEU A 245 48.63 8.94 10.02
CA LEU A 245 49.16 7.57 10.15
C LEU A 245 49.63 7.02 8.79
N LEU A 246 48.89 7.27 7.71
CA LEU A 246 49.27 6.85 6.36
C LEU A 246 50.55 7.56 5.90
N ASP A 247 50.68 8.87 6.16
CA ASP A 247 51.88 9.65 5.87
C ASP A 247 53.09 9.08 6.63
N LEU A 248 52.93 8.75 7.91
CA LEU A 248 54.00 8.11 8.70
C LEU A 248 54.41 6.76 8.12
N ILE A 249 53.47 5.97 7.60
CA ILE A 249 53.77 4.70 6.94
C ILE A 249 54.61 4.96 5.67
N ASP A 250 54.25 5.94 4.86
CA ASP A 250 54.99 6.28 3.64
C ASP A 250 56.40 6.85 3.93
N ASP A 251 56.56 7.57 5.04
CA ASP A 251 57.86 8.07 5.50
C ASP A 251 58.79 6.96 6.03
N THR A 252 58.23 5.85 6.52
CA THR A 252 58.98 4.80 7.22
C THR A 252 59.10 3.49 6.45
N VAL A 253 58.22 3.25 5.46
CA VAL A 253 58.15 2.04 4.67
C VAL A 253 58.30 2.39 3.19
N LEU A 254 59.24 1.74 2.52
CA LEU A 254 59.45 1.93 1.08
C LEU A 254 58.29 1.33 0.28
N GLY A 255 57.76 2.12 -0.66
CA GLY A 255 56.81 1.68 -1.67
C GLY A 255 57.39 0.69 -2.69
N ILE A 256 56.54 0.17 -3.57
CA ILE A 256 56.93 -0.77 -4.64
C ILE A 256 56.54 -0.17 -5.99
N GLY A 257 57.54 0.01 -6.86
CA GLY A 257 57.34 0.66 -8.16
C GLY A 257 56.98 2.14 -7.97
N ASP A 258 55.92 2.58 -8.64
CA ASP A 258 55.42 3.97 -8.56
C ASP A 258 54.40 4.19 -7.43
N LYS A 259 54.08 3.15 -6.63
CA LYS A 259 53.06 3.22 -5.57
C LYS A 259 53.68 3.39 -4.19
N SER A 260 53.06 4.23 -3.36
CA SER A 260 53.45 4.40 -1.95
C SER A 260 53.07 3.17 -1.10
N ALA A 261 53.60 3.07 0.12
CA ALA A 261 53.27 1.95 1.00
C ALA A 261 51.80 2.01 1.46
N SER A 262 51.28 3.21 1.72
CA SER A 262 49.88 3.45 2.08
C SER A 262 48.92 3.08 0.95
N GLU A 263 49.25 3.39 -0.31
CA GLU A 263 48.46 2.99 -1.49
C GLU A 263 48.39 1.47 -1.64
N LEU A 264 49.48 0.77 -1.33
CA LEU A 264 49.54 -0.70 -1.40
C LEU A 264 48.77 -1.39 -0.26
N LEU A 265 48.63 -0.72 0.89
CA LEU A 265 47.84 -1.20 2.03
C LEU A 265 46.36 -0.84 1.93
N THR A 266 46.00 0.14 1.10
CA THR A 266 44.62 0.60 0.95
C THR A 266 43.85 -0.29 -0.01
N LEU A 267 42.75 -0.87 0.47
CA LEU A 267 41.84 -1.67 -0.33
C LEU A 267 40.48 -0.98 -0.48
N HIS A 268 40.07 -0.75 -1.73
CA HIS A 268 38.73 -0.25 -2.04
C HIS A 268 37.74 -1.41 -2.20
N HIS A 269 36.87 -1.57 -1.21
CA HIS A 269 35.78 -2.55 -1.28
C HIS A 269 34.63 -2.05 -2.17
N PRO A 270 34.01 -2.95 -2.97
CA PRO A 270 32.83 -2.60 -3.76
C PRO A 270 31.61 -2.37 -2.85
N ARG A 271 30.69 -1.52 -3.30
CA ARG A 271 29.46 -1.19 -2.56
C ARG A 271 28.57 -2.40 -2.26
N GLN A 272 28.51 -3.35 -3.19
CA GLN A 272 27.58 -4.49 -3.10
C GLN A 272 28.31 -5.74 -2.62
N ALA A 273 27.73 -6.42 -1.63
CA ALA A 273 28.29 -7.65 -1.05
C ALA A 273 28.41 -8.80 -2.06
N TRP A 274 27.58 -8.80 -3.11
CA TRP A 274 27.61 -9.77 -4.21
C TRP A 274 28.47 -9.33 -5.40
N SER A 275 29.39 -8.39 -5.20
CA SER A 275 30.39 -8.06 -6.22
C SER A 275 31.33 -9.25 -6.42
N GLU A 276 31.60 -9.64 -7.66
CA GLU A 276 32.55 -10.72 -7.96
C GLU A 276 33.95 -10.45 -7.37
N ALA A 277 34.34 -9.18 -7.26
CA ALA A 277 35.65 -8.77 -6.76
C ALA A 277 35.95 -9.23 -5.33
N VAL A 278 34.92 -9.47 -4.48
CA VAL A 278 35.14 -9.93 -3.10
C VAL A 278 35.29 -11.44 -2.98
N PHE A 279 35.10 -12.21 -4.07
CA PHE A 279 35.20 -13.68 -4.06
C PHE A 279 36.43 -14.21 -4.83
N VAL A 280 37.24 -13.33 -5.42
CA VAL A 280 38.42 -13.70 -6.21
C VAL A 280 39.67 -13.51 -5.36
N ALA A 281 40.47 -14.57 -5.24
CA ALA A 281 41.63 -14.63 -4.34
C ALA A 281 42.86 -13.84 -4.80
N THR A 282 42.85 -13.16 -5.95
CA THR A 282 43.97 -12.35 -6.43
C THR A 282 43.53 -11.40 -7.56
N GLN A 283 43.68 -10.09 -7.37
CA GLN A 283 43.85 -9.17 -8.50
C GLN A 283 45.35 -9.10 -8.85
N LYS A 284 45.68 -8.86 -10.13
CA LYS A 284 47.05 -8.99 -10.68
C LYS A 284 48.10 -8.08 -10.03
N ASP A 285 47.69 -7.13 -9.18
CA ASP A 285 48.54 -6.10 -8.58
C ASP A 285 48.35 -5.98 -7.04
N GLN A 286 47.84 -7.03 -6.38
CA GLN A 286 47.60 -7.02 -4.93
C GLN A 286 48.49 -8.04 -4.19
N PRO A 287 48.96 -7.73 -2.97
CA PRO A 287 49.85 -8.61 -2.20
C PRO A 287 49.17 -9.93 -1.78
N ALA A 288 49.98 -11.00 -1.68
CA ALA A 288 49.55 -12.41 -1.59
C ALA A 288 48.78 -12.82 -0.30
N TRP A 289 48.57 -11.91 0.65
CA TRP A 289 47.77 -12.16 1.87
C TRP A 289 46.29 -11.76 1.72
N ILE A 290 45.89 -11.33 0.51
CA ILE A 290 44.52 -10.95 0.17
C ILE A 290 43.79 -12.17 -0.41
N GLY A 291 42.98 -12.84 0.41
CA GLY A 291 42.09 -13.93 -0.02
C GLY A 291 40.74 -13.41 -0.52
N PRO A 292 39.76 -14.30 -0.78
CA PRO A 292 38.38 -13.84 -0.90
C PRO A 292 37.98 -13.12 0.40
N TRP A 293 37.37 -11.95 0.26
CA TRP A 293 36.93 -11.08 1.34
C TRP A 293 35.53 -11.41 1.86
N SER A 294 34.76 -12.15 1.08
CA SER A 294 33.42 -12.61 1.47
C SER A 294 33.35 -14.13 1.51
N PHE A 295 32.71 -14.62 2.58
CA PHE A 295 32.37 -16.03 2.78
C PHE A 295 30.86 -16.26 2.75
N ASP A 296 30.08 -15.25 2.34
CA ASP A 296 28.63 -15.33 2.23
C ASP A 296 28.23 -16.13 0.98
N GLU A 297 27.68 -17.33 1.21
CA GLU A 297 27.23 -18.23 0.14
C GLU A 297 26.10 -17.63 -0.70
N GLY A 298 25.20 -16.85 -0.09
CA GLY A 298 24.10 -16.20 -0.80
C GLY A 298 24.62 -15.12 -1.75
N ALA A 299 25.54 -14.30 -1.28
CA ALA A 299 26.20 -13.29 -2.10
C ALA A 299 27.07 -13.92 -3.21
N LEU A 300 27.72 -15.07 -2.96
CA LEU A 300 28.44 -15.82 -3.99
C LEU A 300 27.50 -16.33 -5.09
N ARG A 301 26.35 -16.92 -4.71
CA ARG A 301 25.34 -17.37 -5.68
C ARG A 301 24.82 -16.20 -6.52
N ALA A 302 24.55 -15.05 -5.90
CA ALA A 302 24.14 -13.85 -6.61
C ALA A 302 25.21 -13.36 -7.61
N ALA A 303 26.48 -13.35 -7.19
CA ALA A 303 27.60 -13.00 -8.07
C ALA A 303 27.72 -13.96 -9.27
N MET A 304 27.60 -15.28 -9.04
CA MET A 304 27.62 -16.29 -10.10
C MET A 304 26.45 -16.17 -11.07
N ILE A 305 25.23 -15.96 -10.56
CA ILE A 305 24.04 -15.74 -11.40
C ILE A 305 24.22 -14.50 -12.26
N ARG A 306 24.69 -13.39 -11.68
CA ARG A 306 24.96 -12.16 -12.43
C ARG A 306 26.00 -12.39 -13.53
N ARG A 307 27.11 -13.06 -13.21
CA ARG A 307 28.14 -13.41 -14.20
C ARG A 307 27.55 -14.21 -15.36
N ASN A 308 26.73 -15.22 -15.05
CA ASN A 308 26.09 -16.07 -16.04
C ASN A 308 25.01 -15.33 -16.83
N ALA A 309 24.22 -14.47 -16.19
CA ALA A 309 23.22 -13.62 -16.82
C ALA A 309 23.87 -12.62 -17.78
N MET A 310 25.02 -12.04 -17.41
CA MET A 310 25.78 -11.11 -18.25
C MET A 310 26.41 -11.82 -19.46
N LEU A 311 26.89 -13.05 -19.28
CA LEU A 311 27.34 -13.93 -20.38
C LEU A 311 26.18 -14.39 -21.28
N HIS A 312 24.99 -14.61 -20.73
CA HIS A 312 23.77 -14.92 -21.50
C HIS A 312 23.22 -13.68 -22.19
N PHE A 313 23.40 -12.46 -21.65
CA PHE A 313 22.93 -11.21 -22.25
C PHE A 313 23.71 -10.85 -23.52
N ASP A 314 25.03 -11.06 -23.54
CA ASP A 314 25.83 -10.88 -24.78
C ASP A 314 25.51 -11.96 -25.82
N ALA A 315 25.20 -13.20 -25.40
CA ALA A 315 24.81 -14.29 -26.28
C ALA A 315 23.34 -14.20 -26.79
N LEU A 316 22.47 -13.46 -26.08
CA LEU A 316 21.04 -13.28 -26.37
C LEU A 316 20.70 -11.84 -26.78
N SER A 317 21.64 -11.14 -27.42
CA SER A 317 21.38 -9.90 -28.16
C SER A 317 20.40 -10.08 -29.36
N GLY A 318 19.79 -11.27 -29.49
CA GLY A 318 18.54 -11.49 -30.19
C GLY A 318 17.51 -12.19 -29.29
N GLN A 319 16.50 -11.42 -28.85
CA GLN A 319 15.14 -11.89 -28.53
C GLN A 319 15.01 -13.18 -27.69
N GLN A 320 15.38 -13.13 -26.42
CA GLN A 320 14.64 -13.89 -25.41
C GLN A 320 14.88 -13.25 -24.04
N GLU A 321 14.17 -12.15 -23.77
CA GLU A 321 13.78 -11.93 -22.38
C GLU A 321 13.08 -13.21 -21.92
N LEU A 322 13.43 -13.68 -20.71
CA LEU A 322 12.68 -14.71 -20.00
C LEU A 322 11.26 -14.15 -19.78
N ALA A 323 10.42 -14.19 -20.81
CA ALA A 323 8.99 -14.16 -20.67
C ALA A 323 8.70 -15.37 -19.78
N GLU A 324 8.51 -15.14 -18.48
CA GLU A 324 7.91 -16.14 -17.62
C GLU A 324 6.64 -16.56 -18.35
N PRO A 325 6.56 -17.80 -18.86
CA PRO A 325 5.42 -18.18 -19.66
C PRO A 325 4.21 -18.01 -18.75
N VAL A 326 3.25 -17.21 -19.23
CA VAL A 326 1.89 -17.15 -18.67
C VAL A 326 1.53 -18.57 -18.23
N PRO A 327 1.18 -18.80 -16.95
CA PRO A 327 1.02 -20.14 -16.41
C PRO A 327 0.22 -21.01 -17.38
N GLY A 328 0.76 -22.18 -17.72
CA GLY A 328 0.09 -23.11 -18.61
C GLY A 328 -1.26 -23.54 -18.02
N PRO A 329 -2.18 -24.07 -18.85
CA PRO A 329 -3.51 -24.42 -18.39
C PRO A 329 -3.46 -25.38 -17.19
N VAL A 330 -4.10 -25.01 -16.09
CA VAL A 330 -4.30 -25.87 -14.92
C VAL A 330 -5.46 -26.84 -15.22
N GLY A 331 -5.44 -28.05 -14.65
CA GLY A 331 -6.51 -29.04 -14.82
C GLY A 331 -7.90 -28.46 -14.52
N ASN A 332 -8.90 -28.89 -15.30
CA ASN A 332 -10.28 -28.42 -15.17
C ASN A 332 -11.05 -29.26 -14.14
N ASP A 333 -10.95 -28.90 -12.86
CA ASP A 333 -11.78 -29.49 -11.80
C ASP A 333 -13.10 -28.71 -11.60
N ILE A 334 -13.42 -27.79 -12.52
CA ILE A 334 -14.50 -26.82 -12.37
C ILE A 334 -15.69 -27.25 -13.21
N GLY A 335 -16.80 -27.47 -12.52
CA GLY A 335 -17.94 -28.17 -13.09
C GLY A 335 -17.74 -29.69 -13.08
N ALA A 336 -17.36 -30.25 -11.93
CA ALA A 336 -17.76 -31.62 -11.62
C ALA A 336 -19.26 -31.73 -11.93
N PRO A 337 -19.72 -32.77 -12.66
CA PRO A 337 -21.11 -32.86 -13.11
C PRO A 337 -22.08 -32.60 -11.95
N GLY A 338 -22.89 -31.53 -12.06
CA GLY A 338 -23.93 -31.19 -11.09
C GLY A 338 -23.62 -30.06 -10.10
N VAL A 339 -22.42 -29.48 -10.06
CA VAL A 339 -22.15 -28.28 -9.25
C VAL A 339 -22.53 -27.02 -10.03
N PRO A 340 -23.50 -26.21 -9.56
CA PRO A 340 -23.89 -24.98 -10.23
C PRO A 340 -22.81 -23.89 -10.11
N VAL A 341 -22.68 -23.08 -11.16
CA VAL A 341 -21.77 -21.94 -11.24
C VAL A 341 -22.57 -20.67 -10.94
N PRO A 342 -22.15 -19.83 -9.96
CA PRO A 342 -22.80 -18.55 -9.72
C PRO A 342 -22.70 -17.62 -10.93
N LEU A 343 -23.80 -16.98 -11.32
CA LEU A 343 -23.85 -16.01 -12.43
C LEU A 343 -22.83 -14.88 -12.23
N GLN A 344 -22.59 -14.47 -10.98
CA GLN A 344 -21.60 -13.45 -10.63
C GLN A 344 -20.17 -13.85 -11.00
N MET A 345 -19.84 -15.14 -11.04
CA MET A 345 -18.51 -15.60 -11.48
C MET A 345 -18.33 -15.43 -12.99
N ILE A 346 -19.41 -15.60 -13.75
CA ILE A 346 -19.42 -15.42 -15.21
C ILE A 346 -19.28 -13.92 -15.54
N THR A 347 -20.03 -13.05 -14.85
CA THR A 347 -19.87 -11.60 -15.03
C THR A 347 -18.49 -11.12 -14.58
N LYS A 348 -17.93 -11.69 -13.50
CA LYS A 348 -16.54 -11.42 -13.07
C LYS A 348 -15.52 -11.80 -14.14
N ALA A 349 -15.68 -12.93 -14.82
CA ALA A 349 -14.78 -13.34 -15.92
C ALA A 349 -14.88 -12.41 -17.14
N LEU A 350 -16.07 -11.91 -17.46
CA LEU A 350 -16.24 -10.91 -18.52
C LEU A 350 -15.66 -9.54 -18.18
N THR A 351 -15.56 -9.20 -16.90
CA THR A 351 -15.03 -7.89 -16.49
C THR A 351 -13.53 -7.92 -16.20
N ASN A 352 -12.99 -9.02 -15.65
CA ASN A 352 -11.56 -9.19 -15.39
C ASN A 352 -11.19 -10.69 -15.31
N PRO A 353 -10.89 -11.35 -16.45
CA PRO A 353 -10.53 -12.77 -16.47
C PRO A 353 -9.17 -13.04 -15.79
N ALA A 354 -8.25 -12.07 -15.82
CA ALA A 354 -6.96 -12.17 -15.12
C ALA A 354 -7.15 -12.29 -13.60
N ARG A 355 -8.08 -11.52 -13.04
CA ARG A 355 -8.45 -11.60 -11.62
C ARG A 355 -9.09 -12.95 -11.30
N VAL A 356 -9.94 -13.49 -12.16
CA VAL A 356 -10.54 -14.81 -11.96
C VAL A 356 -9.47 -15.90 -11.91
N PHE A 357 -8.52 -15.87 -12.84
CA PHE A 357 -7.41 -16.83 -12.87
C PHE A 357 -6.51 -16.74 -11.61
N LEU A 358 -6.05 -15.54 -11.27
CA LEU A 358 -5.15 -15.36 -10.13
C LEU A 358 -5.87 -15.53 -8.78
N GLN A 359 -6.97 -14.82 -8.57
CA GLN A 359 -7.65 -14.75 -7.27
C GLN A 359 -8.55 -15.97 -7.02
N ASP A 360 -9.37 -16.37 -7.98
CA ASP A 360 -10.39 -17.40 -7.75
C ASP A 360 -9.84 -18.80 -8.02
N ARG A 361 -9.07 -18.99 -9.11
CA ARG A 361 -8.45 -20.29 -9.41
C ARG A 361 -7.20 -20.55 -8.59
N LEU A 362 -6.22 -19.65 -8.62
CA LEU A 362 -4.93 -19.85 -7.97
C LEU A 362 -4.89 -19.40 -6.49
N ARG A 363 -5.96 -18.76 -5.99
CA ARG A 363 -6.03 -18.21 -4.63
C ARG A 363 -4.86 -17.29 -4.30
N PHE A 364 -4.38 -16.56 -5.30
CA PHE A 364 -3.30 -15.60 -5.15
C PHE A 364 -3.82 -14.32 -4.48
N SER A 365 -3.24 -13.97 -3.34
CA SER A 365 -3.45 -12.70 -2.63
C SER A 365 -2.13 -11.93 -2.57
N SER A 366 -2.13 -10.66 -3.00
CA SER A 366 -0.94 -9.81 -2.85
C SER A 366 -0.89 -9.21 -1.43
N PRO A 367 0.21 -9.36 -0.67
CA PRO A 367 0.32 -8.82 0.69
C PRO A 367 0.35 -7.28 0.77
N THR A 368 0.40 -6.58 -0.37
CA THR A 368 0.70 -5.13 -0.45
C THR A 368 -0.51 -4.20 -0.37
N ASP A 369 -1.73 -4.71 -0.16
CA ASP A 369 -2.95 -3.88 -0.10
C ASP A 369 -3.23 -3.30 1.32
N SER A 370 -2.21 -3.09 2.17
CA SER A 370 -2.42 -2.31 3.40
C SER A 370 -2.35 -0.82 3.07
N ASP A 371 -3.51 -0.18 2.96
CA ASP A 371 -3.59 1.28 2.85
C ASP A 371 -2.85 1.92 4.03
N SER A 372 -1.91 2.82 3.77
CA SER A 372 -1.25 3.58 4.84
C SER A 372 -2.26 4.52 5.48
N VAL A 373 -2.50 4.37 6.77
CA VAL A 373 -3.29 5.34 7.55
C VAL A 373 -2.58 6.69 7.49
N THR A 374 -3.31 7.73 7.10
CA THR A 374 -2.75 9.08 6.99
C THR A 374 -3.07 9.88 8.25
N ASP A 375 -2.07 10.52 8.85
CA ASP A 375 -2.22 11.34 10.06
C ASP A 375 -2.79 12.75 9.79
N VAL A 376 -3.30 12.99 8.58
CA VAL A 376 -3.79 14.29 8.11
C VAL A 376 -5.29 14.20 7.89
N ILE A 377 -6.04 15.08 8.55
CA ILE A 377 -7.48 15.22 8.34
C ILE A 377 -7.72 15.73 6.91
N PRO A 378 -8.50 15.01 6.08
CA PRO A 378 -8.72 15.40 4.69
C PRO A 378 -9.51 16.71 4.60
N LEU A 379 -9.13 17.57 3.66
CA LEU A 379 -9.88 18.79 3.30
C LEU A 379 -10.80 18.57 2.08
N SER A 380 -10.60 17.48 1.35
CA SER A 380 -11.41 17.06 0.20
C SER A 380 -11.42 15.54 0.10
N LEU A 381 -12.45 14.97 -0.51
CA LEU A 381 -12.48 13.54 -0.80
C LEU A 381 -11.49 13.19 -1.91
N THR A 382 -10.75 12.11 -1.72
CA THR A 382 -10.00 11.48 -2.82
C THR A 382 -10.99 10.89 -3.83
N GLY A 383 -10.54 10.66 -5.07
CA GLY A 383 -11.39 10.06 -6.09
C GLY A 383 -11.97 8.70 -5.67
N LEU A 384 -11.20 7.89 -4.94
CA LEU A 384 -11.67 6.60 -4.43
C LEU A 384 -12.68 6.76 -3.29
N ALA A 385 -12.43 7.68 -2.33
CA ALA A 385 -13.35 7.93 -1.23
C ALA A 385 -14.69 8.48 -1.72
N ARG A 386 -14.64 9.43 -2.68
CA ARG A 386 -15.84 9.95 -3.35
C ARG A 386 -16.60 8.86 -4.09
N TRP A 387 -15.89 7.96 -4.77
CA TRP A 387 -16.52 6.83 -5.47
C TRP A 387 -17.22 5.88 -4.50
N LYS A 388 -16.54 5.46 -3.40
CA LYS A 388 -17.14 4.58 -2.38
C LYS A 388 -18.40 5.20 -1.77
N LEU A 389 -18.32 6.47 -1.38
CA LEU A 389 -19.44 7.21 -0.80
C LEU A 389 -20.62 7.34 -1.79
N ALA A 390 -20.34 7.53 -3.07
CA ALA A 390 -21.38 7.57 -4.11
C ALA A 390 -22.02 6.18 -4.33
N ASP A 391 -21.23 5.11 -4.26
CA ASP A 391 -21.71 3.72 -4.34
C ASP A 391 -22.64 3.38 -3.16
N GLU A 392 -22.22 3.71 -1.93
CA GLU A 392 -23.03 3.55 -0.71
C GLU A 392 -24.33 4.38 -0.78
N LEU A 393 -24.28 5.59 -1.35
CA LEU A 393 -25.47 6.41 -1.56
C LEU A 393 -26.42 5.80 -2.61
N ILE A 394 -25.89 5.16 -3.66
CA ILE A 394 -26.71 4.44 -4.65
C ILE A 394 -27.44 3.31 -3.94
N GLU A 395 -26.74 2.42 -3.25
CA GLU A 395 -27.33 1.30 -2.51
C GLU A 395 -28.41 1.78 -1.53
N ALA A 396 -28.08 2.76 -0.67
CA ALA A 396 -29.00 3.31 0.31
C ALA A 396 -30.27 3.91 -0.32
N ARG A 397 -30.16 4.51 -1.51
CA ARG A 397 -31.31 5.06 -2.24
C ARG A 397 -32.15 3.98 -2.90
N PHE A 398 -31.56 2.93 -3.44
CA PHE A 398 -32.29 1.85 -4.08
C PHE A 398 -33.03 0.97 -3.06
N ASP A 399 -32.38 0.63 -1.95
CA ASP A 399 -33.01 -0.14 -0.85
C ASP A 399 -34.19 0.61 -0.21
N ARG A 400 -34.09 1.94 -0.14
CA ARG A 400 -35.07 2.80 0.54
C ARG A 400 -35.81 3.72 -0.42
N MET A 401 -35.91 3.36 -1.69
CA MET A 401 -36.41 4.26 -2.74
C MET A 401 -37.80 4.83 -2.43
N ALA A 402 -38.70 4.01 -1.86
CA ALA A 402 -40.04 4.43 -1.47
C ALA A 402 -40.07 5.34 -0.22
N GLU A 403 -39.03 5.33 0.61
CA GLU A 403 -38.93 6.07 1.87
C GLU A 403 -37.95 7.26 1.79
N TRP A 404 -37.31 7.49 0.64
CA TRP A 404 -36.28 8.50 0.47
C TRP A 404 -36.87 9.92 0.46
N THR A 405 -37.17 10.42 1.66
CA THR A 405 -37.70 11.76 1.91
C THR A 405 -36.57 12.75 2.23
N PRO A 406 -36.80 14.08 2.15
CA PRO A 406 -35.81 15.07 2.59
C PRO A 406 -35.27 14.82 4.00
N THR A 407 -36.12 14.34 4.91
CA THR A 407 -35.71 13.98 6.28
C THR A 407 -34.75 12.80 6.32
N VAL A 408 -34.96 11.77 5.47
CA VAL A 408 -34.05 10.62 5.37
C VAL A 408 -32.72 11.04 4.75
N LYS A 409 -32.76 11.90 3.72
CA LYS A 409 -31.57 12.51 3.10
C LYS A 409 -30.75 13.29 4.13
N ASP A 410 -31.37 14.16 4.91
CA ASP A 410 -30.68 14.95 5.95
C ASP A 410 -30.08 14.06 7.05
N ALA A 411 -30.79 13.00 7.45
CA ALA A 411 -30.30 12.04 8.43
C ALA A 411 -29.08 11.26 7.91
N TRP A 412 -29.09 10.84 6.65
CA TRP A 412 -27.96 10.19 5.99
C TRP A 412 -26.75 11.12 5.89
N VAL A 413 -26.95 12.35 5.42
CA VAL A 413 -25.88 13.39 5.36
C VAL A 413 -25.26 13.61 6.74
N HIS A 414 -26.08 13.69 7.78
CA HIS A 414 -25.60 13.88 9.15
C HIS A 414 -24.80 12.67 9.65
N ALA A 415 -25.23 11.45 9.34
CA ALA A 415 -24.52 10.23 9.69
C ALA A 415 -23.15 10.16 8.98
N GLU A 416 -23.07 10.47 7.69
CA GLU A 416 -21.81 10.47 6.94
C GLU A 416 -20.78 11.46 7.49
N GLN A 417 -21.23 12.64 7.91
CA GLN A 417 -20.39 13.62 8.58
C GLN A 417 -19.88 13.11 9.94
N LYS A 418 -20.74 12.44 10.71
CA LYS A 418 -20.41 11.92 12.05
C LYS A 418 -19.48 10.71 12.01
N ARG A 419 -19.65 9.84 11.01
CA ARG A 419 -18.76 8.69 10.74
C ARG A 419 -17.36 9.14 10.31
N GLY A 420 -17.21 10.39 9.87
CA GLY A 420 -15.93 10.90 9.33
C GLY A 420 -15.66 10.42 7.90
N ALA A 421 -16.71 10.06 7.15
CA ALA A 421 -16.58 9.64 5.77
C ALA A 421 -16.25 10.80 4.83
N VAL A 422 -16.56 12.03 5.25
CA VAL A 422 -16.32 13.27 4.50
C VAL A 422 -15.55 14.31 5.33
N PRO A 423 -14.77 15.20 4.68
CA PRO A 423 -14.07 16.29 5.35
C PRO A 423 -14.94 17.07 6.34
N PRO A 424 -14.36 17.59 7.43
CA PRO A 424 -15.13 18.24 8.47
C PRO A 424 -15.80 19.53 7.97
N LEU A 425 -16.90 19.92 8.64
CA LEU A 425 -17.61 21.19 8.42
C LEU A 425 -18.19 21.31 6.99
N ALA A 426 -18.20 22.52 6.44
CA ALA A 426 -18.78 22.82 5.13
C ALA A 426 -18.07 22.11 3.96
N PHE A 427 -16.82 21.67 4.15
CA PHE A 427 -16.05 20.98 3.10
C PHE A 427 -16.73 19.67 2.69
N GLY A 428 -17.05 18.79 3.65
CA GLY A 428 -17.78 17.56 3.36
C GLY A 428 -19.27 17.77 3.07
N GLY A 429 -19.89 18.78 3.68
CA GLY A 429 -21.29 19.12 3.42
C GLY A 429 -21.57 19.46 1.95
N ASN A 430 -20.68 20.23 1.31
CA ASN A 430 -20.82 20.55 -0.11
C ASN A 430 -20.69 19.31 -1.01
N GLU A 431 -19.72 18.42 -0.72
CA GLU A 431 -19.53 17.19 -1.50
C GLU A 431 -20.73 16.23 -1.36
N LEU A 432 -21.32 16.09 -0.17
CA LEU A 432 -22.53 15.30 0.04
C LEU A 432 -23.74 15.87 -0.70
N ASN A 433 -23.86 17.20 -0.74
CA ASN A 433 -24.93 17.88 -1.47
C ASN A 433 -24.81 17.67 -2.99
N GLU A 434 -23.59 17.78 -3.54
CA GLU A 434 -23.31 17.50 -4.96
C GLU A 434 -23.65 16.04 -5.32
N LEU A 435 -23.21 15.07 -4.51
CA LEU A 435 -23.54 13.65 -4.72
C LEU A 435 -25.05 13.40 -4.69
N ASN A 436 -25.75 14.00 -3.73
CA ASN A 436 -27.20 13.87 -3.64
C ASN A 436 -27.93 14.51 -4.82
N ALA A 437 -27.54 15.71 -5.24
CA ALA A 437 -28.15 16.39 -6.38
C ALA A 437 -28.00 15.55 -7.66
N ARG A 438 -26.85 14.92 -7.85
CA ARG A 438 -26.63 13.99 -8.96
C ARG A 438 -27.52 12.75 -8.88
N MET A 439 -27.71 12.19 -7.69
CA MET A 439 -28.63 11.06 -7.52
C MET A 439 -30.10 11.45 -7.70
N ASP A 440 -30.46 12.71 -7.45
CA ASP A 440 -31.79 13.23 -7.77
C ASP A 440 -32.02 13.21 -9.30
N VAL A 441 -31.00 13.51 -10.11
CA VAL A 441 -31.05 13.38 -11.59
C VAL A 441 -31.17 11.92 -12.03
N VAL A 442 -30.42 11.00 -11.41
CA VAL A 442 -30.54 9.55 -11.68
C VAL A 442 -31.97 9.06 -11.45
N GLN A 443 -32.59 9.50 -10.36
CA GLN A 443 -33.97 9.12 -10.01
C GLN A 443 -34.99 9.72 -10.99
N GLN A 444 -34.78 10.94 -11.47
CA GLN A 444 -35.62 11.56 -12.51
C GLN A 444 -35.55 10.78 -13.82
N LEU A 445 -34.34 10.43 -14.28
CA LEU A 445 -34.15 9.61 -15.48
C LEU A 445 -34.83 8.24 -15.35
N LEU A 446 -34.67 7.59 -14.20
CA LEU A 446 -35.33 6.32 -13.92
C LEU A 446 -36.87 6.47 -13.99
N SER A 447 -37.42 7.53 -13.40
CA SER A 447 -38.86 7.78 -13.39
C SER A 447 -39.41 8.04 -14.80
N ALA A 448 -38.64 8.72 -15.66
CA ALA A 448 -38.99 8.97 -17.05
C ALA A 448 -38.98 7.68 -17.89
N GLU A 449 -37.97 6.82 -17.72
CA GLU A 449 -37.84 5.56 -18.49
C GLU A 449 -38.84 4.47 -18.10
N LEU A 450 -39.39 4.55 -16.89
CA LEU A 450 -40.35 3.59 -16.33
C LEU A 450 -41.81 4.05 -16.46
N GLU A 451 -42.12 4.99 -17.36
CA GLU A 451 -43.48 5.49 -17.68
C GLU A 451 -44.29 5.92 -16.44
N GLY A 452 -43.64 6.53 -15.45
CA GLY A 452 -44.30 7.06 -14.24
C GLY A 452 -44.79 6.02 -13.24
N GLY A 453 -44.50 4.73 -13.45
CA GLY A 453 -44.76 3.68 -12.48
C GLY A 453 -43.61 3.55 -11.48
N ALA A 454 -43.82 3.96 -10.23
CA ALA A 454 -42.97 3.56 -9.11
C ALA A 454 -43.16 2.04 -8.83
N ALA A 455 -42.74 1.20 -9.76
CA ALA A 455 -42.64 -0.23 -9.54
C ALA A 455 -41.54 -0.47 -8.51
N THR A 456 -41.84 -1.22 -7.46
CA THR A 456 -40.82 -1.72 -6.56
C THR A 456 -39.90 -2.66 -7.35
N PRO A 457 -38.56 -2.54 -7.23
CA PRO A 457 -37.67 -3.45 -7.92
C PRO A 457 -37.95 -4.89 -7.50
N GLU A 458 -37.98 -5.79 -8.47
CA GLU A 458 -38.08 -7.23 -8.27
C GLU A 458 -36.68 -7.87 -8.35
N SER A 459 -36.54 -9.01 -7.69
CA SER A 459 -35.36 -9.87 -7.78
C SER A 459 -35.78 -11.21 -8.40
N ILE A 460 -35.13 -11.60 -9.49
CA ILE A 460 -35.44 -12.84 -10.21
C ILE A 460 -34.33 -13.87 -9.95
N ALA A 461 -34.72 -15.04 -9.44
CA ALA A 461 -33.82 -16.17 -9.27
C ALA A 461 -33.65 -16.93 -10.59
N ILE A 462 -32.41 -17.07 -11.02
CA ILE A 462 -31.99 -17.74 -12.25
C ILE A 462 -31.45 -19.12 -11.91
N ASP A 463 -31.92 -20.13 -12.65
CA ASP A 463 -31.38 -21.48 -12.65
C ASP A 463 -31.45 -22.02 -14.09
N LEU A 464 -30.31 -21.99 -14.79
CA LEU A 464 -30.23 -22.26 -16.21
C LEU A 464 -29.23 -23.37 -16.51
N SER A 465 -29.49 -24.14 -17.57
CA SER A 465 -28.60 -25.16 -18.10
C SER A 465 -28.04 -24.73 -19.44
N VAL A 466 -26.74 -24.44 -19.49
CA VAL A 466 -26.07 -23.94 -20.70
C VAL A 466 -25.19 -25.05 -21.30
N PRO A 467 -25.35 -25.39 -22.59
CA PRO A 467 -24.54 -26.42 -23.24
C PRO A 467 -23.07 -25.99 -23.38
N ARG A 468 -22.15 -26.94 -23.25
CA ARG A 468 -20.71 -26.76 -23.55
C ARG A 468 -20.41 -27.17 -24.99
N ASP A 469 -19.53 -26.43 -25.67
CA ASP A 469 -19.09 -26.72 -27.05
C ASP A 469 -18.50 -28.14 -27.23
N LEU A 470 -17.92 -28.75 -26.19
CA LEU A 470 -17.14 -30.00 -26.33
C LEU A 470 -17.40 -31.13 -25.32
N ALA A 471 -18.25 -30.95 -24.29
CA ALA A 471 -18.90 -32.02 -23.51
C ALA A 471 -19.58 -31.46 -22.24
N GLY A 472 -20.88 -31.73 -22.09
CA GLY A 472 -21.62 -31.51 -20.85
C GLY A 472 -22.50 -30.25 -20.85
N VAL A 473 -23.09 -30.00 -19.69
CA VAL A 473 -23.97 -28.87 -19.40
C VAL A 473 -23.42 -28.16 -18.17
N THR A 474 -23.30 -26.84 -18.25
CA THR A 474 -22.97 -25.99 -17.11
C THR A 474 -24.28 -25.45 -16.55
N ARG A 475 -24.59 -25.80 -15.30
CA ARG A 475 -25.71 -25.20 -14.57
C ARG A 475 -25.27 -23.85 -14.01
N ILE A 476 -26.03 -22.80 -14.25
CA ILE A 476 -25.79 -21.45 -13.76
C ILE A 476 -26.89 -21.11 -12.77
N GLU A 477 -26.52 -20.59 -11.60
CA GLU A 477 -27.48 -20.11 -10.60
C GLU A 477 -27.16 -18.68 -10.16
N GLY A 478 -28.16 -17.94 -9.69
CA GLY A 478 -27.96 -16.62 -9.12
C GLY A 478 -29.25 -15.84 -8.99
N VAL A 479 -29.16 -14.63 -8.45
CA VAL A 479 -30.27 -13.69 -8.37
C VAL A 479 -29.87 -12.44 -9.15
N ILE A 480 -30.77 -11.95 -10.00
CA ILE A 480 -30.64 -10.67 -10.68
C ILE A 480 -31.59 -9.71 -9.99
N GLU A 481 -31.04 -8.63 -9.45
CA GLU A 481 -31.77 -7.57 -8.73
C GLU A 481 -31.91 -6.32 -9.60
N GLY A 482 -32.69 -5.33 -9.15
CA GLY A 482 -32.86 -4.06 -9.86
C GLY A 482 -33.74 -4.18 -11.10
N ILE A 483 -34.74 -5.08 -11.08
CA ILE A 483 -35.64 -5.31 -12.20
C ILE A 483 -36.93 -4.52 -12.00
N TYR A 484 -37.26 -3.64 -12.94
CA TYR A 484 -38.46 -2.81 -12.93
C TYR A 484 -39.34 -3.19 -14.11
N GLY A 485 -40.33 -4.07 -13.85
CA GLY A 485 -41.12 -4.68 -14.92
C GLY A 485 -40.23 -5.55 -15.81
N ASP A 486 -40.03 -5.12 -17.06
CA ASP A 486 -39.17 -5.79 -18.04
C ASP A 486 -37.83 -5.06 -18.25
N VAL A 487 -37.49 -4.11 -17.38
CA VAL A 487 -36.27 -3.28 -17.45
C VAL A 487 -35.29 -3.66 -16.35
N LEU A 488 -34.11 -4.13 -16.72
CA LEU A 488 -32.97 -4.30 -15.82
C LEU A 488 -32.24 -2.96 -15.65
N VAL A 489 -32.14 -2.45 -14.42
CA VAL A 489 -31.50 -1.16 -14.13
C VAL A 489 -30.17 -1.39 -13.44
N LEU A 490 -29.07 -0.93 -14.05
CA LEU A 490 -27.74 -0.98 -13.46
C LEU A 490 -27.19 0.44 -13.31
N VAL A 491 -26.92 0.84 -12.07
CA VAL A 491 -26.38 2.17 -11.74
C VAL A 491 -24.96 2.03 -11.22
N THR A 492 -24.06 2.92 -11.66
CA THR A 492 -22.69 2.99 -11.13
C THR A 492 -22.29 4.44 -10.84
N ALA A 493 -21.50 4.64 -9.79
CA ALA A 493 -20.89 5.93 -9.47
C ALA A 493 -19.80 6.37 -10.47
N SER A 494 -19.38 5.48 -11.38
CA SER A 494 -18.33 5.73 -12.39
C SER A 494 -18.87 6.10 -13.77
N LYS A 495 -18.00 6.57 -14.68
CA LYS A 495 -18.35 6.65 -16.10
C LYS A 495 -18.72 5.26 -16.61
N LEU A 496 -19.75 5.17 -17.45
CA LEU A 496 -20.13 3.92 -18.12
C LEU A 496 -18.95 3.39 -18.96
N LYS A 497 -18.51 2.19 -18.63
CA LYS A 497 -17.39 1.49 -19.26
C LYS A 497 -17.89 0.29 -20.07
N PRO A 498 -17.05 -0.22 -20.99
CA PRO A 498 -17.39 -1.40 -21.78
C PRO A 498 -17.71 -2.63 -20.92
N ARG A 499 -17.08 -2.78 -19.74
CA ARG A 499 -17.42 -3.84 -18.77
C ARG A 499 -18.86 -3.80 -18.28
N ASP A 500 -19.46 -2.61 -18.13
CA ASP A 500 -20.83 -2.46 -17.60
C ASP A 500 -21.86 -2.93 -18.64
N ARG A 501 -21.58 -2.68 -19.94
CA ARG A 501 -22.34 -3.25 -21.05
C ARG A 501 -22.24 -4.77 -21.13
N LEU A 502 -21.05 -5.34 -20.92
CA LEU A 502 -20.88 -6.80 -20.89
C LEU A 502 -21.62 -7.46 -19.72
N THR A 503 -21.67 -6.79 -18.56
CA THR A 503 -22.47 -7.25 -17.42
C THR A 503 -23.96 -7.26 -17.76
N ALA A 504 -24.49 -6.15 -18.28
CA ALA A 504 -25.89 -6.09 -18.73
C ALA A 504 -26.20 -7.14 -19.81
N TRP A 505 -25.31 -7.32 -20.78
CA TRP A 505 -25.47 -8.27 -21.88
C TRP A 505 -25.70 -9.70 -21.38
N VAL A 506 -24.92 -10.17 -20.41
CA VAL A 506 -25.10 -11.52 -19.84
C VAL A 506 -26.30 -11.63 -18.92
N GLN A 507 -26.59 -10.59 -18.12
CA GLN A 507 -27.78 -10.60 -17.28
C GLN A 507 -29.07 -10.58 -18.11
N LEU A 508 -29.12 -9.81 -19.20
CA LEU A 508 -30.22 -9.85 -20.16
C LEU A 508 -30.36 -11.21 -20.81
N ALA A 509 -29.27 -11.84 -21.24
CA ALA A 509 -29.34 -13.18 -21.79
C ALA A 509 -29.84 -14.21 -20.77
N ALA A 510 -29.45 -14.09 -19.49
CA ALA A 510 -29.98 -14.93 -18.43
C ALA A 510 -31.49 -14.70 -18.22
N LEU A 511 -31.95 -13.45 -18.18
CA LEU A 511 -33.36 -13.10 -18.07
C LEU A 511 -34.18 -13.59 -19.26
N SER A 512 -33.72 -13.36 -20.49
CA SER A 512 -34.36 -13.85 -21.72
C SER A 512 -34.39 -15.37 -21.83
N ALA A 513 -33.38 -16.07 -21.31
CA ALA A 513 -33.40 -17.53 -21.25
C ALA A 513 -34.33 -18.07 -20.17
N HIS A 514 -34.50 -17.33 -19.07
CA HIS A 514 -35.41 -17.68 -17.97
C HIS A 514 -36.89 -17.46 -18.34
N ASP A 515 -37.21 -16.31 -18.93
CA ASP A 515 -38.54 -15.98 -19.44
C ASP A 515 -38.44 -15.41 -20.87
N PRO A 516 -38.52 -16.28 -21.90
CA PRO A 516 -38.48 -15.85 -23.30
C PRO A 516 -39.71 -15.07 -23.77
N SER A 517 -40.79 -15.03 -22.97
CA SER A 517 -42.03 -14.35 -23.34
C SER A 517 -41.97 -12.83 -23.15
N ARG A 518 -41.00 -12.36 -22.35
CA ARG A 518 -40.78 -10.95 -22.05
C ARG A 518 -39.66 -10.36 -22.93
N GLN A 519 -39.85 -9.11 -23.34
CA GLN A 519 -38.82 -8.34 -24.04
C GLN A 519 -37.98 -7.58 -23.03
N TRP A 520 -36.96 -8.25 -22.50
CA TRP A 520 -36.04 -7.67 -21.54
C TRP A 520 -35.15 -6.60 -22.18
N ARG A 521 -35.03 -5.45 -21.50
CA ARG A 521 -34.12 -4.36 -21.85
C ARG A 521 -33.31 -3.93 -20.64
N ALA A 522 -32.07 -3.47 -20.83
CA ALA A 522 -31.25 -2.94 -19.74
C ALA A 522 -31.02 -1.44 -19.89
N LEU A 523 -31.19 -0.72 -18.79
CA LEU A 523 -30.84 0.69 -18.63
C LEU A 523 -29.59 0.81 -17.76
N LEU A 524 -28.50 1.26 -18.37
CA LEU A 524 -27.25 1.57 -17.69
C LEU A 524 -27.22 3.05 -17.35
N ILE A 525 -26.92 3.41 -16.10
CA ILE A 525 -26.78 4.80 -15.66
C ILE A 525 -25.42 4.98 -14.98
N GLY A 526 -24.69 6.03 -15.37
CA GLY A 526 -23.40 6.35 -14.77
C GLY A 526 -23.00 7.82 -14.92
N ASP A 527 -21.74 8.13 -14.67
CA ASP A 527 -21.15 9.46 -14.83
C ASP A 527 -20.96 9.82 -16.32
N ASP A 528 -21.29 11.06 -16.72
CA ASP A 528 -20.95 11.58 -18.05
C ASP A 528 -19.48 12.04 -18.15
N GLY A 529 -18.82 12.19 -17.00
CA GLY A 529 -17.45 12.64 -16.85
C GLY A 529 -17.23 14.14 -16.80
N LYS A 530 -18.31 14.92 -16.82
CA LYS A 530 -18.35 16.37 -16.68
C LYS A 530 -19.15 16.79 -15.44
N GLY A 531 -19.56 15.84 -14.60
CA GLY A 531 -20.32 16.07 -13.38
C GLY A 531 -21.83 15.86 -13.54
N GLY A 532 -22.28 15.45 -14.72
CA GLY A 532 -23.65 15.06 -15.02
C GLY A 532 -23.87 13.53 -14.99
N VAL A 533 -25.02 13.12 -15.52
CA VAL A 533 -25.43 11.72 -15.60
C VAL A 533 -25.54 11.32 -17.07
N ALA A 534 -24.98 10.15 -17.41
CA ALA A 534 -25.11 9.53 -18.72
C ALA A 534 -25.91 8.23 -18.61
N SER A 535 -26.71 7.94 -19.63
CA SER A 535 -27.43 6.67 -19.75
C SER A 535 -27.09 5.94 -21.05
N ALA A 536 -27.23 4.62 -21.04
CA ALA A 536 -27.15 3.77 -22.22
C ALA A 536 -28.18 2.64 -22.13
N ARG A 537 -28.78 2.27 -23.26
CA ARG A 537 -29.72 1.15 -23.34
C ARG A 537 -29.07 -0.02 -24.05
N VAL A 538 -29.27 -1.23 -23.52
CA VAL A 538 -28.80 -2.48 -24.11
C VAL A 538 -30.01 -3.39 -24.26
N GLU A 539 -30.24 -3.90 -25.46
CA GLU A 539 -31.33 -4.81 -25.77
C GLU A 539 -30.81 -5.94 -26.63
N LEU A 540 -31.27 -7.17 -26.38
CA LEU A 540 -30.99 -8.28 -27.29
C LEU A 540 -31.82 -8.10 -28.55
N SER A 541 -31.21 -8.37 -29.71
CA SER A 541 -31.89 -8.28 -31.01
C SER A 541 -33.07 -9.25 -31.10
N ASP A 542 -32.96 -10.42 -30.45
CA ASP A 542 -34.03 -11.38 -30.23
C ASP A 542 -33.71 -12.22 -28.98
N SER A 543 -34.73 -12.57 -28.19
CA SER A 543 -34.68 -13.58 -27.12
C SER A 543 -34.00 -14.89 -27.54
N SER A 544 -34.12 -15.28 -28.82
CA SER A 544 -33.49 -16.48 -29.38
C SER A 544 -31.95 -16.42 -29.41
N MET A 545 -31.36 -15.24 -29.22
CA MET A 545 -29.90 -15.06 -29.13
C MET A 545 -29.33 -15.38 -27.75
N ALA A 546 -30.16 -15.44 -26.71
CA ALA A 546 -29.73 -15.66 -25.32
C ALA A 546 -28.84 -16.91 -25.14
N PRO A 547 -29.13 -18.09 -25.75
CA PRO A 547 -28.25 -19.25 -25.67
C PRO A 547 -26.84 -19.00 -26.21
N LYS A 548 -26.70 -18.21 -27.29
CA LYS A 548 -25.41 -17.88 -27.89
C LYS A 548 -24.58 -16.98 -26.97
N VAL A 549 -25.22 -15.99 -26.34
CA VAL A 549 -24.58 -15.10 -25.37
C VAL A 549 -24.08 -15.90 -24.15
N LEU A 550 -24.96 -16.71 -23.56
CA LEU A 550 -24.63 -17.50 -22.37
C LEU A 550 -23.53 -18.53 -22.65
N THR A 551 -23.56 -19.20 -23.80
CA THR A 551 -22.52 -20.17 -24.19
C THR A 551 -21.15 -19.49 -24.32
N THR A 552 -21.09 -18.32 -24.97
CA THR A 552 -19.85 -17.54 -25.11
C THR A 552 -19.31 -17.06 -23.77
N ALA A 553 -20.18 -16.58 -22.88
CA ALA A 553 -19.78 -16.09 -21.56
C ALA A 553 -19.29 -17.22 -20.64
N VAL A 554 -19.97 -18.38 -20.66
CA VAL A 554 -19.55 -19.59 -19.92
C VAL A 554 -18.21 -20.10 -20.43
N ASP A 555 -17.99 -20.14 -21.74
CA ASP A 555 -16.70 -20.57 -22.31
C ASP A 555 -15.54 -19.65 -21.87
N LEU A 556 -15.76 -18.33 -21.83
CA LEU A 556 -14.78 -17.39 -21.27
C LEU A 556 -14.48 -17.70 -19.80
N PHE A 557 -15.51 -17.88 -18.97
CA PHE A 557 -15.34 -18.20 -17.55
C PHE A 557 -14.55 -19.50 -17.35
N GLU A 558 -14.95 -20.58 -18.02
CA GLU A 558 -14.31 -21.90 -17.88
C GLU A 558 -12.84 -21.86 -18.29
N ARG A 559 -12.54 -21.16 -19.40
CA ARG A 559 -11.16 -20.98 -19.86
C ARG A 559 -10.36 -20.05 -18.95
N SER A 560 -10.97 -19.02 -18.36
CA SER A 560 -10.34 -18.14 -17.37
C SER A 560 -9.99 -18.86 -16.07
N MET A 561 -10.65 -19.97 -15.78
CA MET A 561 -10.28 -20.82 -14.66
C MET A 561 -9.18 -21.84 -14.99
N CYS A 562 -8.81 -21.96 -16.26
CA CYS A 562 -7.75 -22.87 -16.69
C CYS A 562 -6.49 -22.10 -17.06
N ASP A 563 -6.60 -20.95 -17.72
CA ASP A 563 -5.50 -20.23 -18.36
C ASP A 563 -5.66 -18.71 -18.20
N ALA A 564 -4.59 -17.95 -18.36
CA ALA A 564 -4.70 -16.49 -18.42
C ALA A 564 -5.21 -16.07 -19.81
N ILE A 565 -6.45 -15.62 -19.84
CA ILE A 565 -7.13 -15.19 -21.06
C ILE A 565 -6.83 -13.73 -21.34
N PRO A 566 -6.23 -13.38 -22.51
CA PRO A 566 -5.94 -11.99 -22.87
C PRO A 566 -7.20 -11.31 -23.40
N PHE A 567 -8.20 -11.14 -22.55
CA PHE A 567 -9.42 -10.39 -22.82
C PHE A 567 -9.53 -9.23 -21.83
N PHE A 568 -9.70 -8.03 -22.36
CA PHE A 568 -9.71 -6.79 -21.59
C PHE A 568 -10.85 -5.92 -22.11
N PRO A 569 -11.96 -5.72 -21.37
CA PRO A 569 -13.18 -5.12 -21.90
C PRO A 569 -13.00 -3.86 -22.74
N ALA A 570 -12.19 -2.90 -22.30
CA ALA A 570 -12.02 -1.64 -23.01
C ALA A 570 -11.06 -1.74 -24.19
N THR A 571 -9.89 -2.34 -23.99
CA THR A 571 -8.87 -2.53 -25.02
C THR A 571 -9.38 -3.46 -26.12
N SER A 572 -10.02 -4.58 -25.75
CA SER A 572 -10.61 -5.53 -26.68
C SER A 572 -11.78 -4.95 -27.47
N GLU A 573 -12.57 -4.01 -26.93
CA GLU A 573 -13.60 -3.32 -27.71
C GLU A 573 -12.95 -2.53 -28.86
N LYS A 574 -11.87 -1.79 -28.56
CA LYS A 574 -11.16 -0.98 -29.56
C LYS A 574 -10.41 -1.81 -30.59
N LEU A 575 -10.23 -3.11 -30.36
CA LEU A 575 -9.64 -4.05 -31.32
C LEU A 575 -10.64 -4.52 -32.39
N VAL A 576 -11.94 -4.32 -32.21
CA VAL A 576 -12.97 -4.82 -33.14
C VAL A 576 -13.57 -3.66 -33.95
N PRO A 577 -13.58 -3.70 -35.31
CA PRO A 577 -12.99 -4.73 -36.17
C PRO A 577 -11.46 -4.64 -36.20
N VAL A 578 -10.78 -5.78 -36.41
CA VAL A 578 -9.32 -5.86 -36.42
C VAL A 578 -8.73 -5.17 -37.66
N ASN A 579 -8.05 -4.05 -37.46
CA ASN A 579 -7.30 -3.31 -38.49
C ASN A 579 -6.22 -2.42 -37.85
N GLU A 580 -5.38 -1.78 -38.67
CA GLU A 580 -4.25 -0.95 -38.21
C GLU A 580 -4.70 0.24 -37.32
N HIS A 581 -5.83 0.86 -37.64
CA HIS A 581 -6.38 1.96 -36.83
C HIS A 581 -6.89 1.47 -35.47
N SER A 582 -7.59 0.32 -35.45
CA SER A 582 -8.07 -0.34 -34.23
C SER A 582 -6.92 -0.76 -33.31
N LEU A 583 -5.82 -1.28 -33.87
CA LEU A 583 -4.61 -1.62 -33.10
C LEU A 583 -4.01 -0.38 -32.41
N LYS A 584 -3.95 0.75 -33.09
CA LYS A 584 -3.46 2.01 -32.49
C LYS A 584 -4.37 2.50 -31.36
N ASN A 585 -5.69 2.42 -31.54
CA ASN A 585 -6.67 2.82 -30.52
C ASN A 585 -6.65 1.90 -29.31
N ALA A 586 -6.53 0.59 -29.53
CA ALA A 586 -6.37 -0.40 -28.48
C ALA A 586 -5.08 -0.18 -27.68
N ARG A 587 -3.96 0.06 -28.36
CA ARG A 587 -2.69 0.41 -27.71
C ARG A 587 -2.83 1.65 -26.80
N SER A 588 -3.43 2.72 -27.30
CA SER A 588 -3.69 3.93 -26.53
C SER A 588 -4.58 3.67 -25.30
N THR A 589 -5.57 2.79 -25.45
CA THR A 589 -6.49 2.40 -24.37
C THR A 589 -5.78 1.54 -23.31
N TRP A 590 -4.87 0.66 -23.73
CA TRP A 590 -4.08 -0.20 -22.86
C TRP A 590 -3.03 0.57 -22.06
N GLU A 591 -2.21 1.37 -22.75
CA GLU A 591 -1.03 2.06 -22.20
C GLU A 591 -1.35 3.40 -21.52
N GLY A 592 -2.60 3.87 -21.58
CA GLY A 592 -3.01 5.14 -20.97
C GLY A 592 -2.89 5.15 -19.43
N ASP A 593 -2.86 6.34 -18.83
CA ASP A 593 -2.70 6.54 -17.37
C ASP A 593 -3.73 5.81 -16.50
N ARG A 594 -4.90 5.50 -17.06
CA ARG A 594 -5.96 4.69 -16.43
C ARG A 594 -6.38 3.51 -17.32
N GLY A 595 -5.46 3.06 -18.18
CA GLY A 595 -5.64 1.93 -19.08
C GLY A 595 -5.62 0.60 -18.32
N GLU A 596 -6.07 -0.47 -18.98
CA GLU A 596 -6.19 -1.78 -18.35
C GLU A 596 -4.83 -2.39 -17.94
N ALA A 597 -3.72 -1.92 -18.50
CA ALA A 597 -2.35 -2.25 -18.08
C ALA A 597 -2.02 -1.81 -16.63
N THR A 598 -2.80 -0.88 -16.08
CA THR A 598 -2.63 -0.39 -14.70
C THR A 598 -3.33 -1.27 -13.67
N ASP A 599 -4.25 -2.15 -14.09
CA ASP A 599 -4.90 -3.11 -13.19
C ASP A 599 -3.87 -4.11 -12.65
N LYS A 600 -3.86 -4.31 -11.33
CA LYS A 600 -2.84 -5.13 -10.66
C LYS A 600 -2.82 -6.59 -11.11
N TRP A 601 -3.98 -7.16 -11.45
CA TRP A 601 -4.09 -8.55 -11.89
C TRP A 601 -3.64 -8.70 -13.33
N VAL A 602 -4.07 -7.77 -14.18
CA VAL A 602 -3.66 -7.70 -15.59
C VAL A 602 -2.15 -7.50 -15.69
N ARG A 603 -1.60 -6.51 -14.99
CA ARG A 603 -0.16 -6.20 -15.00
C ARG A 603 0.70 -7.36 -14.52
N LYS A 604 0.21 -8.14 -13.55
CA LYS A 604 0.94 -9.30 -13.01
C LYS A 604 1.06 -10.45 -14.02
N LEU A 605 0.04 -10.66 -14.86
CA LEU A 605 0.04 -11.74 -15.87
C LEU A 605 0.63 -11.32 -17.21
N PHE A 606 0.36 -10.09 -17.65
CA PHE A 606 0.60 -9.66 -19.02
C PHE A 606 1.59 -8.49 -19.13
N GLY A 607 2.04 -7.91 -18.01
CA GLY A 607 2.91 -6.74 -18.03
C GLY A 607 2.19 -5.46 -18.47
N ALA A 608 2.97 -4.46 -18.87
CA ALA A 608 2.45 -3.14 -19.26
C ALA A 608 2.57 -2.84 -20.76
N ASP A 609 3.41 -3.57 -21.50
CA ASP A 609 3.66 -3.31 -22.92
C ASP A 609 2.60 -3.98 -23.80
N PHE A 610 1.98 -3.21 -24.69
CA PHE A 610 0.95 -3.72 -25.59
C PHE A 610 1.51 -4.68 -26.64
N ALA A 611 2.75 -4.49 -27.11
CA ALA A 611 3.33 -5.34 -28.15
C ALA A 611 3.41 -6.80 -27.68
N SER A 612 3.79 -7.01 -26.41
CA SER A 612 3.81 -8.34 -25.78
C SER A 612 2.48 -9.11 -25.85
N LEU A 613 1.33 -8.41 -25.85
CA LEU A 613 0.01 -9.04 -25.97
C LEU A 613 -0.24 -9.64 -27.35
N THR A 614 0.23 -8.97 -28.40
CA THR A 614 0.07 -9.42 -29.79
C THR A 614 0.98 -10.59 -30.13
N GLU A 615 2.05 -10.78 -29.37
CA GLU A 615 3.01 -11.87 -29.51
C GLU A 615 2.64 -13.13 -28.71
N LEU A 616 1.56 -13.09 -27.91
CA LEU A 616 1.11 -14.23 -27.11
C LEU A 616 0.80 -15.46 -27.98
N PRO A 617 1.32 -16.64 -27.62
CA PRO A 617 1.11 -17.86 -28.41
C PRO A 617 -0.36 -18.30 -28.35
N VAL A 618 -0.97 -18.48 -29.52
CA VAL A 618 -2.34 -18.99 -29.67
C VAL A 618 -2.41 -20.45 -29.19
N ARG A 619 -3.34 -20.76 -28.27
CA ARG A 619 -3.54 -22.12 -27.75
C ARG A 619 -4.23 -23.01 -28.79
N GLU A 620 -4.00 -24.32 -28.75
CA GLU A 620 -4.66 -25.27 -29.68
C GLU A 620 -6.20 -25.19 -29.60
N SER A 621 -6.75 -25.02 -28.40
CA SER A 621 -8.20 -24.84 -28.18
C SER A 621 -8.78 -23.53 -28.75
N GLU A 622 -7.93 -22.62 -29.21
CA GLU A 622 -8.26 -21.34 -29.84
C GLU A 622 -8.02 -21.36 -31.35
N LYS A 623 -7.59 -22.50 -31.91
CA LYS A 623 -7.39 -22.73 -33.36
C LYS A 623 -8.56 -23.47 -34.03
N ALA A 624 -9.53 -23.92 -33.25
CA ALA A 624 -10.71 -24.64 -33.74
C ALA A 624 -11.60 -23.78 -34.65
N SER A 625 -12.49 -24.43 -35.42
CA SER A 625 -13.49 -23.75 -36.25
C SER A 625 -14.39 -22.84 -35.39
N GLY A 626 -14.50 -21.57 -35.76
CA GLY A 626 -15.27 -20.55 -35.01
C GLY A 626 -14.42 -19.47 -34.33
N TRP A 627 -13.09 -19.61 -34.32
CA TRP A 627 -12.18 -18.56 -33.89
C TRP A 627 -11.73 -17.68 -35.06
N ALA A 628 -11.55 -16.38 -34.80
CA ALA A 628 -11.01 -15.44 -35.79
C ALA A 628 -9.52 -15.74 -36.10
N SER A 629 -9.02 -15.21 -37.22
CA SER A 629 -7.58 -15.16 -37.48
C SER A 629 -6.92 -14.04 -36.67
N GLY A 630 -5.59 -14.06 -36.57
CA GLY A 630 -4.81 -13.06 -35.83
C GLY A 630 -4.21 -13.58 -34.53
N SER A 631 -3.69 -12.63 -33.76
CA SER A 631 -3.08 -12.81 -32.44
C SER A 631 -4.10 -13.30 -31.41
N ARG A 632 -3.61 -13.79 -30.27
CA ARG A 632 -4.46 -14.33 -29.22
C ARG A 632 -5.43 -13.30 -28.63
N VAL A 633 -4.98 -12.06 -28.44
CA VAL A 633 -5.82 -10.96 -27.92
C VAL A 633 -6.91 -10.56 -28.92
N GLU A 634 -6.61 -10.54 -30.23
CA GLU A 634 -7.60 -10.24 -31.29
C GLU A 634 -8.68 -11.31 -31.39
N ARG A 635 -8.28 -12.59 -31.25
CA ARG A 635 -9.20 -13.73 -31.22
C ARG A 635 -10.23 -13.62 -30.11
N TRP A 636 -9.79 -13.31 -28.90
CA TRP A 636 -10.67 -13.13 -27.74
C TRP A 636 -11.52 -11.87 -27.84
N ALA A 637 -10.95 -10.77 -28.35
CA ALA A 637 -11.69 -9.55 -28.64
C ALA A 637 -12.86 -9.81 -29.60
N GLN A 638 -12.60 -10.46 -30.73
CA GLN A 638 -13.63 -10.79 -31.72
C GLN A 638 -14.66 -11.78 -31.17
N ARG A 639 -14.24 -12.78 -30.37
CA ARG A 639 -15.17 -13.76 -29.79
C ARG A 639 -16.19 -13.10 -28.86
N ILE A 640 -15.78 -12.15 -28.02
CA ILE A 640 -16.70 -11.49 -27.08
C ILE A 640 -17.41 -10.30 -27.74
N TRP A 641 -16.67 -9.30 -28.22
CA TRP A 641 -17.28 -8.08 -28.76
C TRP A 641 -17.94 -8.29 -30.12
N GLY A 642 -17.45 -9.22 -30.94
CA GLY A 642 -18.15 -9.62 -32.17
C GLY A 642 -19.50 -10.28 -31.86
N THR A 643 -19.54 -11.20 -30.88
CA THR A 643 -20.82 -11.80 -30.44
C THR A 643 -21.74 -10.75 -29.82
N TYR A 644 -21.22 -9.81 -29.02
CA TYR A 644 -22.00 -8.68 -28.49
C TYR A 644 -22.65 -7.90 -29.64
N SER A 645 -21.88 -7.46 -30.64
CA SER A 645 -22.43 -6.70 -31.78
C SER A 645 -23.42 -7.48 -32.65
N GLU A 646 -23.31 -8.80 -32.72
CA GLU A 646 -24.26 -9.66 -33.44
C GLU A 646 -25.58 -9.89 -32.68
N THR A 647 -25.55 -9.78 -31.35
CA THR A 647 -26.68 -10.15 -30.47
C THR A 647 -27.39 -8.97 -29.85
N VAL A 648 -26.83 -7.76 -29.95
CA VAL A 648 -27.35 -6.54 -29.33
C VAL A 648 -27.77 -5.52 -30.39
N THR A 649 -28.92 -4.88 -30.19
CA THR A 649 -29.31 -3.65 -30.87
C THR A 649 -28.97 -2.46 -29.97
N ASP A 650 -27.81 -1.84 -30.17
CA ASP A 650 -27.41 -0.65 -29.38
C ASP A 650 -28.29 0.55 -29.81
N ALA A 651 -29.21 0.98 -28.93
CA ALA A 651 -29.85 2.28 -29.05
C ALA A 651 -28.90 3.37 -28.53
N ALA A 652 -28.80 4.48 -29.26
CA ALA A 652 -27.80 5.54 -29.04
C ALA A 652 -27.69 6.02 -27.58
N ARG A 653 -26.47 6.41 -27.17
CA ARG A 653 -26.23 7.15 -25.92
C ARG A 653 -27.02 8.45 -25.95
N VAL A 654 -27.92 8.64 -24.99
CA VAL A 654 -28.65 9.89 -24.79
C VAL A 654 -28.02 10.60 -23.59
N SER A 655 -27.52 11.83 -23.80
CA SER A 655 -27.08 12.68 -22.69
C SER A 655 -28.33 13.24 -22.00
N ALA A 656 -28.32 13.41 -20.67
CA ALA A 656 -29.44 14.03 -19.97
C ALA A 656 -29.77 15.44 -20.50
N ASP A 657 -28.77 16.13 -21.08
CA ASP A 657 -28.94 17.44 -21.74
C ASP A 657 -29.90 17.41 -22.96
N ASP A 658 -30.12 16.24 -23.58
CA ASP A 658 -31.03 16.11 -24.73
C ASP A 658 -32.52 16.01 -24.30
N VAL A 659 -32.79 15.72 -23.01
CA VAL A 659 -34.16 15.59 -22.48
C VAL A 659 -34.79 16.97 -22.23
N GLU A 660 -34.00 17.99 -21.85
CA GLU A 660 -34.49 19.37 -21.72
C GLU A 660 -34.82 20.03 -23.08
N ALA A 661 -34.26 19.53 -24.18
CA ALA A 661 -34.49 20.10 -25.52
C ALA A 661 -35.78 19.58 -26.20
N GLN A 662 -36.35 18.45 -25.76
CA GLN A 662 -37.57 17.89 -26.35
C GLN A 662 -38.87 18.39 -25.73
N GLU A 663 -38.83 19.06 -24.57
CA GLU A 663 -40.02 19.69 -23.97
C GLU A 663 -40.25 21.15 -24.43
N SER A 664 -39.31 21.76 -25.17
CA SER A 664 -39.44 23.17 -25.61
C SER A 664 -39.99 23.38 -27.03
N ASP A 665 -40.23 22.33 -27.82
CA ASP A 665 -40.60 22.46 -29.25
C ASP A 665 -42.02 21.92 -29.59
N GLY A 666 -42.88 21.76 -28.57
CA GLY A 666 -44.23 21.21 -28.69
C GLY A 666 -45.38 22.21 -28.50
N GLY A 667 -45.21 23.47 -28.92
CA GLY A 667 -46.21 24.52 -28.70
C GLY A 667 -46.18 25.66 -29.70
N ASP A 668 -46.52 25.38 -30.96
CA ASP A 668 -47.22 26.31 -31.86
C ASP A 668 -47.70 25.53 -33.11
N GLU A 669 -48.88 24.89 -33.00
CA GLU A 669 -49.93 24.82 -34.04
C GLU A 669 -51.28 24.42 -33.44
#